data_AF-A0A535DEL5-F1
#
_entry.id   AF-A0A535DEL5-F1
#
_cell.length_a   1.000
_cell.length_b   1.000
_cell.length_c   1.000
_cell.angle_alpha   90.00
_cell.angle_beta   90.00
_cell.angle_gamma   90.00
#
_symmetry.space_group_name_H-M   'P 1'
#
loop_
_entity.id
_entity.type
_entity.pdbx_description
1 polymer ?
#
loop_
_entity_poly.entity_id
_entity_poly.type
_entity_poly.pdbx_seq_one_letter_code
_entity_poly.pdbx_strand_id
1 'polypeptide(L)'
;MPDIERGAVAMRGARNDLVRARAALDRAEVQAAQLTHRVQQLVAELETTRARRADTANVSRRMKDARAAAERAHRAVSAARRNLADIVRGYAPHVTEEATTGELDPSIPLVLLPFRLETRFQQAGAANELWIRIYPDDCSIDAFEANLSETEVESTRRFWSAYYAAGGDDNQERAAWRDLCASHGSGRATWLVEQLRPGNLGARPAKAVATDQLLVIVTSDLPDQATRDALGAYWAAVWTAAGNTAAIDAALVALQAALGFDPAHLLTQYVPANIDANPAAPLTRADVGVDVAWLQLAAVALTKSHSWSEPARVRLLPERFVVVGYKGGNELFRASGNVIHSDLVASPDPSAPIGDQFAHDASGELIVPPTMRWLVDFDEAVRVGMGMKVPLPAGWDVDDAVISRIVAIGVRAEDAGTGASGLATLLMHQSHTGGGISVLPQGTPTNNTDHVDSGLSRRDDPDGVWDAMKLGPVARSVDWWTRSDGEWLSDLLGIPLETFTGIAHARGTDQVEARAMQRALWPTTMGYSLATNLYPMFTAEQIEAVRWFAQHFVSGRGFVPSLRIGRQPYGILPISAPGALDARQRPAGLEPPNSLRAVAPVMDRVLDQMRDAWRTLAEKVAYLGKPGDQGQVLLDVLGLHPSSVEFHQRHAESLDQVYNHGKFLGLSDEIAQVSPNLAAVSRARDLLRSYGYTDKLPDGLSRFWYPTASRLNGPVIDDAPLSERDPIREWTADGRNYVEWLSDAASSLEDLRLERGFKNGHPPDALLYLLLRHALLLSYYEVGLGLRTDAGVLDQAQARAAMREAPFVHVQAGGPSESRWQALYQTDAAVTGDDQVTIGEYVGAHPQAADGQLADQIAALDLLKHAPTARLERCLAEHIDIASHRLDAWLLGRVHYALAAVRYPPEREGAPRPGVHIGAYACVENLHRSSARPEGARPRGVLAREQARLGSPLWHEPSNAGFIFAPSLAQATTAAMLRAGYLANATKDDPSVLSVNLSSRRVRLALEVIGGIRTGQPLGALLGYRLERALHHRTDGLELDRYTYAFRQRFPLVANQMESTKEDAPVEALEASNVPDGKALAEATCRPLARAPRPPPSQLQSRSFSTPMTRSLISHYPRACTKPVAEITTVLARR
;
A
#
# COMPACT_ATOMS: atom_id res chain seq x y z
N MET A 1 -6.03 -4.86 -43.64
CA MET A 1 -6.10 -6.28 -43.18
C MET A 1 -7.52 -6.56 -42.67
N PRO A 2 -8.52 -6.74 -43.56
CA PRO A 2 -9.94 -6.79 -43.17
C PRO A 2 -10.35 -8.05 -42.40
N ASP A 3 -9.58 -9.13 -42.52
CA ASP A 3 -9.87 -10.41 -41.83
C ASP A 3 -9.45 -10.40 -40.36
N ILE A 4 -8.43 -9.62 -40.00
CA ILE A 4 -7.96 -9.48 -38.61
C ILE A 4 -8.96 -8.68 -37.80
N GLU A 5 -9.37 -7.52 -38.32
CA GLU A 5 -10.34 -6.63 -37.68
C GLU A 5 -11.70 -7.33 -37.50
N ARG A 6 -12.15 -8.10 -38.50
CA ARG A 6 -13.37 -8.91 -38.41
C ARG A 6 -13.26 -10.00 -37.34
N GLY A 7 -12.11 -10.66 -37.22
CA GLY A 7 -11.86 -11.69 -36.21
C GLY A 7 -11.79 -11.13 -34.79
N ALA A 8 -11.11 -9.99 -34.59
CA ALA A 8 -11.07 -9.29 -33.31
C ALA A 8 -12.46 -8.84 -32.86
N VAL A 9 -13.25 -8.24 -33.76
CA VAL A 9 -14.65 -7.85 -33.49
C VAL A 9 -15.52 -9.07 -33.14
N ALA A 10 -15.38 -10.18 -33.86
CA ALA A 10 -16.12 -11.41 -33.57
C ALA A 10 -15.73 -12.01 -32.21
N MET A 11 -14.44 -12.00 -31.86
CA MET A 11 -13.94 -12.46 -30.56
C MET A 11 -14.43 -11.58 -29.42
N ARG A 12 -14.42 -10.24 -29.60
CA ARG A 12 -15.02 -9.27 -28.67
C ARG A 12 -16.52 -9.53 -28.48
N GLY A 13 -17.27 -9.72 -29.57
CA GLY A 13 -18.69 -10.07 -29.53
C GLY A 13 -18.97 -11.35 -28.76
N ALA A 14 -18.20 -12.42 -29.02
CA ALA A 14 -18.36 -13.72 -28.37
C ALA A 14 -17.97 -13.69 -26.88
N ARG A 15 -16.96 -12.90 -26.49
CA ARG A 15 -16.64 -12.64 -25.07
C ARG A 15 -17.81 -11.95 -24.37
N ASN A 16 -18.38 -10.92 -24.99
CA ASN A 16 -19.55 -10.22 -24.44
C ASN A 16 -20.78 -11.12 -24.34
N ASP A 17 -21.02 -12.01 -25.31
CA ASP A 17 -22.07 -13.02 -25.24
C ASP A 17 -21.87 -14.00 -24.09
N LEU A 18 -20.63 -14.46 -23.87
CA LEU A 18 -20.30 -15.34 -22.75
C LEU A 18 -20.54 -14.65 -21.41
N VAL A 19 -20.16 -13.37 -21.27
CA VAL A 19 -20.44 -12.57 -20.07
C VAL A 19 -21.94 -12.44 -19.84
N ARG A 20 -22.72 -12.11 -20.87
CA ARG A 20 -24.19 -12.01 -20.78
C ARG A 20 -24.84 -13.34 -20.41
N ALA A 21 -24.38 -14.44 -21.00
CA ALA A 21 -24.91 -15.78 -20.73
C ALA A 21 -24.63 -16.20 -19.27
N ARG A 22 -23.45 -15.87 -18.74
CA ARG A 22 -23.09 -16.14 -17.33
C ARG A 22 -23.98 -15.36 -16.39
N ALA A 23 -24.12 -14.05 -16.59
CA ALA A 23 -25.01 -13.22 -15.79
C ALA A 23 -26.48 -13.71 -15.81
N ALA A 24 -26.91 -14.32 -16.92
CA ALA A 24 -28.23 -14.95 -17.00
C ALA A 24 -28.33 -16.28 -16.25
N LEU A 25 -27.26 -17.07 -16.22
CA LEU A 25 -27.17 -18.30 -15.42
C LEU A 25 -27.23 -17.97 -13.93
N ASP A 26 -26.43 -17.01 -13.47
CA ASP A 26 -26.37 -16.62 -12.05
C ASP A 26 -27.77 -16.18 -11.57
N ARG A 27 -28.45 -15.33 -12.35
CA ARG A 27 -29.84 -14.92 -12.05
C ARG A 27 -30.82 -16.11 -11.97
N ALA A 28 -30.66 -17.10 -12.84
CA ALA A 28 -31.57 -18.24 -12.91
C ALA A 28 -31.31 -19.27 -11.80
N GLU A 29 -30.05 -19.52 -11.45
CA GLU A 29 -29.67 -20.40 -10.34
C GLU A 29 -30.10 -19.84 -8.99
N VAL A 30 -29.92 -18.53 -8.78
CA VAL A 30 -30.43 -17.83 -7.60
C VAL A 30 -31.95 -17.99 -7.51
N GLN A 31 -32.69 -17.72 -8.59
CA GLN A 31 -34.15 -17.90 -8.61
C GLN A 31 -34.58 -19.34 -8.28
N ALA A 32 -33.85 -20.34 -8.77
CA ALA A 32 -34.13 -21.75 -8.52
C ALA A 32 -33.83 -22.16 -7.06
N ALA A 33 -32.72 -21.70 -6.49
CA ALA A 33 -32.34 -21.94 -5.10
C ALA A 33 -33.39 -21.38 -4.13
N GLN A 34 -33.89 -20.18 -4.42
CA GLN A 34 -34.91 -19.54 -3.59
C GLN A 34 -36.27 -20.21 -3.64
N LEU A 35 -36.73 -20.59 -4.83
CA LEU A 35 -38.00 -21.32 -4.93
C LEU A 35 -37.88 -22.68 -4.25
N THR A 36 -36.69 -23.27 -4.22
CA THR A 36 -36.42 -24.48 -3.42
C THR A 36 -36.52 -24.20 -1.93
N HIS A 37 -35.87 -23.14 -1.42
CA HIS A 37 -35.95 -22.76 -0.01
C HIS A 37 -37.38 -22.37 0.40
N ARG A 38 -38.11 -21.63 -0.45
CA ARG A 38 -39.51 -21.26 -0.21
C ARG A 38 -40.43 -22.47 -0.18
N VAL A 39 -40.20 -23.48 -1.04
CA VAL A 39 -40.91 -24.76 -0.94
C VAL A 39 -40.58 -25.44 0.39
N GLN A 40 -39.32 -25.48 0.83
CA GLN A 40 -38.94 -26.07 2.11
C GLN A 40 -39.58 -25.35 3.31
N GLN A 41 -39.60 -24.03 3.32
CA GLN A 41 -40.30 -23.22 4.33
C GLN A 41 -41.80 -23.50 4.33
N LEU A 42 -42.45 -23.44 3.16
CA LEU A 42 -43.89 -23.71 3.05
C LEU A 42 -44.24 -25.15 3.46
N VAL A 43 -43.35 -26.12 3.20
CA VAL A 43 -43.47 -27.52 3.64
C VAL A 43 -43.27 -27.67 5.14
N ALA A 44 -42.35 -26.91 5.75
CA ALA A 44 -42.18 -26.87 7.20
C ALA A 44 -43.35 -26.16 7.92
N GLU A 45 -43.96 -25.16 7.29
CA GLU A 45 -45.14 -24.43 7.77
C GLU A 45 -46.49 -25.15 7.51
N LEU A 46 -46.45 -26.33 6.88
CA LEU A 46 -47.60 -27.04 6.31
C LEU A 46 -48.33 -27.98 7.30
N GLU A 47 -48.22 -27.76 8.61
CA GLU A 47 -48.99 -28.54 9.59
C GLU A 47 -50.44 -28.07 9.80
N THR A 48 -50.91 -26.92 9.27
CA THR A 48 -52.18 -26.35 9.77
C THR A 48 -53.28 -25.86 8.79
N THR A 49 -53.20 -25.91 7.44
CA THR A 49 -54.42 -25.57 6.63
C THR A 49 -54.40 -25.92 5.12
N ARG A 50 -55.59 -26.16 4.53
CA ARG A 50 -55.83 -26.49 3.10
C ARG A 50 -55.43 -25.40 2.10
N ALA A 51 -55.51 -24.11 2.46
CA ALA A 51 -55.18 -22.99 1.58
C ALA A 51 -53.69 -22.98 1.16
N ARG A 52 -52.78 -23.37 2.07
CA ARG A 52 -51.32 -23.40 1.83
C ARG A 52 -50.86 -24.52 0.89
N ARG A 53 -51.68 -25.55 0.64
CA ARG A 53 -51.38 -26.60 -0.36
C ARG A 53 -51.40 -26.07 -1.80
N ALA A 54 -52.29 -25.12 -2.10
CA ALA A 54 -52.35 -24.50 -3.42
C ALA A 54 -51.12 -23.61 -3.69
N ASP A 55 -50.68 -22.86 -2.68
CA ASP A 55 -49.46 -22.04 -2.75
C ASP A 55 -48.21 -22.90 -2.89
N THR A 56 -48.12 -24.01 -2.14
CA THR A 56 -47.00 -24.96 -2.26
C THR A 56 -46.93 -25.59 -3.66
N ALA A 57 -48.07 -25.93 -4.26
CA ALA A 57 -48.11 -26.45 -5.63
C ALA A 57 -47.70 -25.39 -6.68
N ASN A 58 -48.11 -24.12 -6.50
CA ASN A 58 -47.72 -23.02 -7.37
C ASN A 58 -46.21 -22.70 -7.26
N VAL A 59 -45.68 -22.58 -6.05
CA VAL A 59 -44.26 -22.34 -5.80
C VAL A 59 -43.42 -23.54 -6.26
N SER A 60 -43.91 -24.78 -6.11
CA SER A 60 -43.26 -25.98 -6.67
C SER A 60 -43.22 -25.98 -8.20
N ARG A 61 -44.27 -25.47 -8.87
CA ARG A 61 -44.28 -25.30 -10.33
C ARG A 61 -43.27 -24.24 -10.77
N ARG A 62 -43.28 -23.08 -10.12
CA ARG A 62 -42.28 -22.01 -10.34
C ARG A 62 -40.86 -22.52 -10.10
N MET A 63 -40.62 -23.34 -9.07
CA MET A 63 -39.32 -23.96 -8.79
C MET A 63 -38.85 -24.83 -9.96
N LYS A 64 -39.74 -25.66 -10.52
CA LYS A 64 -39.44 -26.47 -11.71
C LYS A 64 -39.11 -25.58 -12.91
N ASP A 65 -39.89 -24.51 -13.13
CA ASP A 65 -39.67 -23.57 -14.23
C ASP A 65 -38.33 -22.82 -14.09
N ALA A 66 -37.96 -22.42 -12.87
CA ALA A 66 -36.70 -21.76 -12.56
C ALA A 66 -35.50 -22.71 -12.68
N ARG A 67 -35.61 -23.96 -12.23
CA ARG A 67 -34.58 -24.99 -12.48
C ARG A 67 -34.39 -25.25 -13.97
N ALA A 68 -35.49 -25.35 -14.72
CA ALA A 68 -35.43 -25.48 -16.17
C ALA A 68 -34.83 -24.23 -16.84
N ALA A 69 -35.04 -23.03 -16.28
CA ALA A 69 -34.39 -21.80 -16.73
C ALA A 69 -32.88 -21.81 -16.45
N ALA A 70 -32.46 -22.24 -15.26
CA ALA A 70 -31.05 -22.41 -14.90
C ALA A 70 -30.36 -23.40 -15.84
N GLU A 71 -30.98 -24.56 -16.10
CA GLU A 71 -30.45 -25.52 -17.08
C GLU A 71 -30.36 -24.94 -18.50
N ARG A 72 -31.35 -24.14 -18.94
CA ARG A 72 -31.29 -23.43 -20.24
C ARG A 72 -30.15 -22.43 -20.28
N ALA A 73 -29.98 -21.63 -19.22
CA ALA A 73 -28.90 -20.67 -19.11
C ALA A 73 -27.53 -21.36 -19.04
N HIS A 74 -27.43 -22.51 -18.39
CA HIS A 74 -26.21 -23.32 -18.31
C HIS A 74 -25.83 -23.87 -19.69
N ARG A 75 -26.82 -24.33 -20.46
CA ARG A 75 -26.64 -24.70 -21.87
C ARG A 75 -26.22 -23.50 -22.72
N ALA A 76 -26.76 -22.31 -22.46
CA ALA A 76 -26.40 -21.07 -23.17
C ALA A 76 -24.95 -20.64 -22.87
N VAL A 77 -24.51 -20.69 -21.60
CA VAL A 77 -23.10 -20.47 -21.22
C VAL A 77 -22.19 -21.46 -21.92
N SER A 78 -22.56 -22.74 -21.91
CA SER A 78 -21.81 -23.79 -22.60
C SER A 78 -21.72 -23.56 -24.11
N ALA A 79 -22.81 -23.09 -24.74
CA ALA A 79 -22.86 -22.76 -26.15
C ALA A 79 -22.02 -21.51 -26.49
N ALA A 80 -22.14 -20.44 -25.70
CA ALA A 80 -21.34 -19.22 -25.85
C ALA A 80 -19.84 -19.51 -25.67
N ARG A 81 -19.48 -20.38 -24.71
CA ARG A 81 -18.10 -20.83 -24.50
C ARG A 81 -17.57 -21.63 -25.69
N ARG A 82 -18.37 -22.52 -26.27
CA ARG A 82 -18.00 -23.25 -27.50
C ARG A 82 -17.84 -22.31 -28.68
N ASN A 83 -18.79 -21.40 -28.89
CA ASN A 83 -18.71 -20.38 -29.95
C ASN A 83 -17.45 -19.53 -29.83
N LEU A 84 -17.13 -19.05 -28.62
CA LEU A 84 -15.89 -18.32 -28.35
C LEU A 84 -14.66 -19.18 -28.65
N ALA A 85 -14.63 -20.45 -28.23
CA ALA A 85 -13.52 -21.36 -28.52
C ALA A 85 -13.36 -21.63 -30.03
N ASP A 86 -14.46 -21.71 -30.79
CA ASP A 86 -14.43 -21.94 -32.24
C ASP A 86 -13.98 -20.70 -33.01
N ILE A 87 -14.48 -19.51 -32.63
CA ILE A 87 -14.00 -18.22 -33.15
C ILE A 87 -12.52 -18.05 -32.86
N VAL A 88 -12.07 -18.32 -31.63
CA VAL A 88 -10.65 -18.23 -31.29
C VAL A 88 -9.83 -19.27 -32.05
N ARG A 89 -10.32 -20.49 -32.28
CA ARG A 89 -9.60 -21.47 -33.12
C ARG A 89 -9.40 -20.99 -34.55
N GLY A 90 -10.41 -20.36 -35.15
CA GLY A 90 -10.33 -19.79 -36.49
C GLY A 90 -9.46 -18.51 -36.55
N TYR A 91 -9.41 -17.75 -35.46
CA TYR A 91 -8.73 -16.46 -35.37
C TYR A 91 -7.31 -16.53 -34.81
N ALA A 92 -6.97 -17.55 -34.01
CA ALA A 92 -5.67 -17.69 -33.34
C ALA A 92 -4.44 -17.58 -34.26
N PRO A 93 -4.45 -18.07 -35.52
CA PRO A 93 -3.34 -17.86 -36.45
C PRO A 93 -3.07 -16.38 -36.80
N HIS A 94 -4.07 -15.50 -36.61
CA HIS A 94 -4.02 -14.09 -36.97
C HIS A 94 -3.73 -13.14 -35.80
N VAL A 95 -3.72 -13.64 -34.56
CA VAL A 95 -3.40 -12.87 -33.35
C VAL A 95 -1.87 -12.73 -33.23
N THR A 96 -1.19 -12.01 -34.11
CA THR A 96 0.26 -11.77 -33.97
C THR A 96 0.55 -10.60 -33.04
N GLU A 97 1.79 -10.48 -32.54
CA GLU A 97 2.23 -9.34 -31.74
C GLU A 97 1.94 -8.02 -32.48
N GLU A 98 2.33 -7.95 -33.76
CA GLU A 98 2.17 -6.77 -34.60
C GLU A 98 0.70 -6.42 -34.85
N ALA A 99 -0.18 -7.42 -34.95
CA ALA A 99 -1.61 -7.22 -35.16
C ALA A 99 -2.27 -6.66 -33.90
N THR A 100 -1.99 -7.25 -32.73
CA THR A 100 -2.55 -6.79 -31.45
C THR A 100 -2.06 -5.40 -31.07
N THR A 101 -0.78 -5.08 -31.28
CA THR A 101 -0.25 -3.73 -30.99
C THR A 101 -0.67 -2.70 -32.03
N GLY A 102 -0.88 -3.11 -33.29
CA GLY A 102 -1.29 -2.23 -34.38
C GLY A 102 -2.72 -1.70 -34.28
N GLU A 103 -3.58 -2.33 -33.48
CA GLU A 103 -4.95 -1.86 -33.19
C GLU A 103 -5.02 -0.80 -32.08
N LEU A 104 -3.94 -0.60 -31.31
CA LEU A 104 -3.94 0.37 -30.21
C LEU A 104 -3.84 1.79 -30.74
N ASP A 105 -4.71 2.68 -30.25
CA ASP A 105 -4.56 4.12 -30.44
C ASP A 105 -3.32 4.61 -29.68
N PRO A 106 -2.25 5.08 -30.37
CA PRO A 106 -1.01 5.52 -29.72
C PRO A 106 -1.18 6.83 -28.94
N SER A 107 -2.32 7.51 -29.09
CA SER A 107 -2.67 8.72 -28.35
C SER A 107 -3.41 8.42 -27.05
N ILE A 108 -3.42 7.17 -26.59
CA ILE A 108 -3.99 6.75 -25.31
C ILE A 108 -2.95 5.89 -24.55
N PRO A 109 -2.72 6.13 -23.25
CA PRO A 109 -1.79 5.33 -22.45
C PRO A 109 -2.18 3.86 -22.32
N LEU A 110 -1.17 3.00 -22.14
CA LEU A 110 -1.30 1.57 -21.84
C LEU A 110 -0.92 1.32 -20.38
N VAL A 111 -1.83 0.73 -19.60
CA VAL A 111 -1.55 0.26 -18.24
C VAL A 111 -1.15 -1.21 -18.28
N LEU A 112 0.01 -1.53 -17.72
CA LEU A 112 0.51 -2.89 -17.60
C LEU A 112 0.30 -3.41 -16.17
N LEU A 113 -0.60 -4.38 -16.02
CA LEU A 113 -0.85 -5.04 -14.73
C LEU A 113 0.29 -6.03 -14.41
N PRO A 114 0.74 -6.13 -13.15
CA PRO A 114 1.82 -7.01 -12.76
C PRO A 114 1.39 -8.48 -12.73
N PHE A 115 2.29 -9.36 -13.17
CA PHE A 115 2.19 -10.81 -13.10
C PHE A 115 3.51 -11.37 -12.58
N ARG A 116 3.46 -12.57 -12.00
CA ARG A 116 4.65 -13.30 -11.51
C ARG A 116 5.09 -14.36 -12.51
N LEU A 117 6.41 -14.52 -12.66
CA LEU A 117 6.99 -15.65 -13.38
C LEU A 117 7.50 -16.73 -12.43
N GLU A 118 7.27 -17.99 -12.81
CA GLU A 118 8.00 -19.14 -12.30
C GLU A 118 8.71 -19.81 -13.47
N THR A 119 9.97 -20.18 -13.28
CA THR A 119 10.80 -20.73 -14.36
C THR A 119 11.48 -22.02 -13.94
N ARG A 120 11.70 -22.91 -14.89
CA ARG A 120 12.42 -24.17 -14.68
C ARG A 120 13.19 -24.57 -15.94
N PHE A 121 14.47 -24.83 -15.80
CA PHE A 121 15.26 -25.47 -16.86
C PHE A 121 14.91 -26.95 -16.95
N GLN A 122 14.66 -27.43 -18.16
CA GLN A 122 14.32 -28.82 -18.44
C GLN A 122 15.09 -29.34 -19.65
N GLN A 123 15.41 -30.63 -19.65
CA GLN A 123 16.00 -31.30 -20.80
C GLN A 123 14.92 -32.08 -21.55
N ALA A 124 14.71 -31.77 -22.82
CA ALA A 124 13.75 -32.43 -23.71
C ALA A 124 14.53 -33.14 -24.84
N GLY A 125 14.86 -34.42 -24.63
CA GLY A 125 15.75 -35.15 -25.52
C GLY A 125 17.18 -34.58 -25.49
N ALA A 126 17.69 -34.15 -26.65
CA ALA A 126 19.00 -33.51 -26.78
C ALA A 126 18.96 -31.97 -26.63
N ALA A 127 17.77 -31.36 -26.58
CA ALA A 127 17.60 -29.92 -26.47
C ALA A 127 17.36 -29.49 -25.01
N ASN A 128 17.87 -28.32 -24.65
CA ASN A 128 17.55 -27.67 -23.38
C ASN A 128 16.37 -26.72 -23.60
N GLU A 129 15.42 -26.75 -22.68
CA GLU A 129 14.25 -25.87 -22.67
C GLU A 129 14.18 -25.08 -21.37
N LEU A 130 13.58 -23.90 -21.45
CA LEU A 130 13.15 -23.11 -20.33
C LEU A 130 11.62 -23.15 -20.26
N TRP A 131 11.10 -23.78 -19.22
CA TRP A 131 9.67 -23.82 -18.93
C TRP A 131 9.32 -22.61 -18.09
N ILE A 132 8.30 -21.86 -18.52
CA ILE A 132 7.88 -20.60 -17.91
C ILE A 132 6.40 -20.70 -17.59
N ARG A 133 6.03 -20.36 -16.36
CA ARG A 133 4.65 -20.22 -15.91
C ARG A 133 4.39 -18.80 -15.47
N ILE A 134 3.23 -18.28 -15.83
CA ILE A 134 2.80 -16.92 -15.52
C ILE A 134 1.61 -17.00 -14.56
N TYR A 135 1.69 -16.27 -13.44
CA TYR A 135 0.62 -16.16 -12.46
C TYR A 135 0.14 -14.72 -12.34
N PRO A 136 -1.18 -14.49 -12.26
CA PRO A 136 -1.71 -13.16 -11.94
C PRO A 136 -1.30 -12.72 -10.54
N ASP A 137 -1.08 -11.43 -10.37
CA ASP A 137 -0.99 -10.81 -9.05
C ASP A 137 -2.39 -10.51 -8.48
N ASP A 138 -2.46 -10.22 -7.18
CA ASP A 138 -3.71 -10.04 -6.43
C ASP A 138 -4.60 -8.94 -7.04
N CYS A 139 -4.01 -7.87 -7.59
CA CYS A 139 -4.77 -6.78 -8.21
C CYS A 139 -5.65 -7.25 -9.39
N SER A 140 -5.26 -8.33 -10.07
CA SER A 140 -5.99 -8.89 -11.22
C SER A 140 -7.02 -9.96 -10.81
N ILE A 141 -7.06 -10.35 -9.53
CA ILE A 141 -7.97 -11.37 -9.00
C ILE A 141 -9.22 -10.68 -8.45
N ASP A 142 -10.34 -10.86 -9.13
CA ASP A 142 -11.65 -10.34 -8.77
C ASP A 142 -12.43 -11.40 -7.99
N ALA A 143 -12.55 -11.21 -6.67
CA ALA A 143 -13.29 -12.07 -5.76
C ALA A 143 -14.63 -11.43 -5.31
N PHE A 144 -15.06 -10.35 -5.95
CA PHE A 144 -16.30 -9.66 -5.60
C PHE A 144 -17.53 -10.47 -6.03
N GLU A 145 -18.54 -10.52 -5.15
CA GLU A 145 -19.84 -11.12 -5.44
C GLU A 145 -20.94 -10.07 -5.31
N ALA A 146 -21.70 -9.80 -6.37
CA ALA A 146 -22.77 -8.80 -6.28
C ALA A 146 -23.93 -9.24 -5.36
N ASN A 147 -24.19 -10.55 -5.28
CA ASN A 147 -25.31 -11.10 -4.53
C ASN A 147 -25.09 -11.09 -3.02
N LEU A 148 -26.17 -10.81 -2.27
CA LEU A 148 -26.18 -10.78 -0.81
C LEU A 148 -26.65 -12.14 -0.24
N SER A 149 -26.03 -12.59 0.85
CA SER A 149 -26.49 -13.72 1.66
C SER A 149 -27.55 -13.28 2.67
N GLU A 150 -28.31 -14.23 3.21
CA GLU A 150 -29.29 -13.96 4.27
C GLU A 150 -28.65 -13.33 5.51
N THR A 151 -27.46 -13.81 5.89
CA THR A 151 -26.69 -13.25 7.01
C THR A 151 -26.28 -11.80 6.75
N GLU A 152 -25.85 -11.48 5.54
CA GLU A 152 -25.50 -10.11 5.16
C GLU A 152 -26.72 -9.18 5.21
N VAL A 153 -27.87 -9.60 4.66
CA VAL A 153 -29.12 -8.82 4.72
C VAL A 153 -29.52 -8.52 6.17
N GLU A 154 -29.45 -9.52 7.04
CA GLU A 154 -29.79 -9.38 8.46
C GLU A 154 -28.80 -8.46 9.19
N SER A 155 -27.50 -8.60 8.98
CA SER A 155 -26.49 -7.69 9.54
C SER A 155 -26.72 -6.25 9.09
N THR A 156 -27.07 -6.02 7.82
CA THR A 156 -27.34 -4.68 7.28
C THR A 156 -28.64 -4.09 7.79
N ARG A 157 -29.69 -4.91 7.98
CA ARG A 157 -30.93 -4.46 8.66
C ARG A 157 -30.64 -3.97 10.07
N ARG A 158 -29.80 -4.69 10.83
CA ARG A 158 -29.35 -4.28 12.17
C ARG A 158 -28.54 -2.99 12.11
N PHE A 159 -27.62 -2.87 11.17
CA PHE A 159 -26.86 -1.64 10.95
C PHE A 159 -27.81 -0.44 10.72
N TRP A 160 -28.72 -0.52 9.75
CA TRP A 160 -29.62 0.60 9.46
C TRP A 160 -30.58 0.90 10.61
N SER A 161 -31.02 -0.13 11.35
CA SER A 161 -31.81 0.05 12.57
C SER A 161 -31.02 0.81 13.64
N ALA A 162 -29.78 0.41 13.94
CA ALA A 162 -28.91 1.10 14.87
C ALA A 162 -28.54 2.52 14.40
N TYR A 163 -28.33 2.70 13.10
CA TYR A 163 -28.08 4.01 12.48
C TYR A 163 -29.28 4.95 12.60
N TYR A 164 -30.52 4.45 12.46
CA TYR A 164 -31.73 5.25 12.75
C TYR A 164 -31.88 5.53 14.24
N ALA A 165 -31.59 4.55 15.10
CA ALA A 165 -31.66 4.71 16.54
C ALA A 165 -30.63 5.71 17.10
N ALA A 166 -29.49 5.88 16.41
CA ALA A 166 -28.48 6.88 16.74
C ALA A 166 -28.98 8.32 16.55
N GLY A 167 -29.91 8.54 15.62
CA GLY A 167 -30.59 9.83 15.42
C GLY A 167 -29.67 11.04 15.26
N GLY A 168 -28.53 10.88 14.56
CA GLY A 168 -27.56 11.94 14.31
C GLY A 168 -26.36 11.97 15.25
N ASP A 169 -26.28 11.09 16.25
CA ASP A 169 -25.09 10.92 17.09
C ASP A 169 -23.98 10.16 16.33
N ASP A 170 -22.92 10.87 15.93
CA ASP A 170 -21.82 10.30 15.14
C ASP A 170 -21.09 9.14 15.83
N ASN A 171 -20.99 9.15 17.17
CA ASN A 171 -20.33 8.06 17.90
C ASN A 171 -21.16 6.78 17.84
N GLN A 172 -22.49 6.90 17.98
CA GLN A 172 -23.41 5.76 17.88
C GLN A 172 -23.49 5.25 16.43
N GLU A 173 -23.49 6.15 15.45
CA GLU A 173 -23.45 5.77 14.03
C GLU A 173 -22.15 5.02 13.68
N ARG A 174 -20.99 5.50 14.17
CA ARG A 174 -19.70 4.81 14.02
C ARG A 174 -19.68 3.46 14.73
N ALA A 175 -20.31 3.34 15.90
CA ALA A 175 -20.42 2.07 16.60
C ALA A 175 -21.20 1.05 15.76
N ALA A 176 -22.36 1.43 15.21
CA ALA A 176 -23.14 0.59 14.31
C ALA A 176 -22.34 0.18 13.08
N TRP A 177 -21.58 1.11 12.49
CA TRP A 177 -20.70 0.83 11.36
C TRP A 177 -19.59 -0.17 11.70
N ARG A 178 -18.88 0.03 12.82
CA ARG A 178 -17.82 -0.87 13.28
C ARG A 178 -18.35 -2.28 13.51
N ASP A 179 -19.56 -2.43 14.04
CA ASP A 179 -20.20 -3.73 14.25
C ASP A 179 -20.46 -4.47 12.93
N LEU A 180 -20.91 -3.74 11.90
CA LEU A 180 -21.09 -4.30 10.55
C LEU A 180 -19.74 -4.72 9.94
N CYS A 181 -18.74 -3.85 10.03
CA CYS A 181 -17.39 -4.08 9.53
C CYS A 181 -16.69 -5.24 10.25
N ALA A 182 -16.95 -5.44 11.53
CA ALA A 182 -16.40 -6.57 12.29
C ALA A 182 -16.87 -7.92 11.76
N SER A 183 -18.06 -7.97 11.14
CA SER A 183 -18.66 -9.19 10.61
C SER A 183 -18.24 -9.47 9.17
N HIS A 184 -18.14 -8.43 8.33
CA HIS A 184 -18.00 -8.59 6.86
C HIS A 184 -16.75 -7.93 6.25
N GLY A 185 -16.02 -7.11 7.01
CA GLY A 185 -15.01 -6.17 6.48
C GLY A 185 -15.64 -4.86 6.00
N SER A 186 -14.88 -3.76 6.01
CA SER A 186 -15.41 -2.43 5.69
C SER A 186 -15.78 -2.30 4.22
N GLY A 187 -14.98 -2.83 3.29
CA GLY A 187 -15.30 -2.79 1.86
C GLY A 187 -16.61 -3.50 1.55
N ARG A 188 -16.78 -4.72 2.08
CA ARG A 188 -18.04 -5.46 1.92
C ARG A 188 -19.20 -4.76 2.62
N ALA A 189 -18.99 -4.22 3.83
CA ALA A 189 -20.01 -3.44 4.54
C ALA A 189 -20.50 -2.24 3.71
N THR A 190 -19.61 -1.52 3.01
CA THR A 190 -19.96 -0.42 2.11
C THR A 190 -20.92 -0.88 1.02
N TRP A 191 -20.61 -1.99 0.34
CA TRP A 191 -21.50 -2.57 -0.66
C TRP A 191 -22.88 -2.87 -0.09
N LEU A 192 -22.92 -3.50 1.10
CA LEU A 192 -24.17 -3.90 1.72
C LEU A 192 -25.06 -2.70 2.07
N VAL A 193 -24.50 -1.64 2.66
CA VAL A 193 -25.27 -0.44 3.03
C VAL A 193 -25.78 0.30 1.79
N GLU A 194 -25.03 0.30 0.69
CA GLU A 194 -25.46 0.87 -0.59
C GLU A 194 -26.60 0.06 -1.22
N GLN A 195 -26.49 -1.27 -1.28
CA GLN A 195 -27.53 -2.13 -1.85
C GLN A 195 -28.83 -2.11 -1.05
N LEU A 196 -28.74 -1.95 0.27
CA LEU A 196 -29.89 -1.87 1.18
C LEU A 196 -30.12 -0.45 1.69
N ARG A 197 -29.88 0.56 0.86
CA ARG A 197 -30.09 1.95 1.25
C ARG A 197 -31.58 2.22 1.58
N PRO A 198 -31.90 2.84 2.72
CA PRO A 198 -33.27 3.15 3.09
C PRO A 198 -33.95 4.09 2.08
N GLY A 199 -35.18 3.77 1.68
CA GLY A 199 -35.96 4.59 0.74
C GLY A 199 -36.32 5.97 1.31
N ASN A 200 -36.35 6.08 2.64
CA ASN A 200 -36.70 7.29 3.37
C ASN A 200 -35.52 7.88 4.19
N LEU A 201 -34.27 7.66 3.75
CA LEU A 201 -33.07 8.14 4.45
C LEU A 201 -33.08 9.67 4.69
N GLY A 202 -33.59 10.44 3.71
CA GLY A 202 -33.71 11.91 3.83
C GLY A 202 -34.76 12.41 4.83
N ALA A 203 -35.65 11.53 5.30
CA ALA A 203 -36.68 11.82 6.29
C ALA A 203 -36.39 11.16 7.66
N ARG A 204 -35.13 10.76 7.90
CA ARG A 204 -34.71 10.16 9.18
C ARG A 204 -34.85 11.19 10.32
N PRO A 205 -35.53 10.86 11.43
CA PRO A 205 -35.62 11.74 12.59
C PRO A 205 -34.26 11.87 13.31
N ALA A 206 -34.02 13.03 13.92
CA ALA A 206 -32.86 13.30 14.77
C ALA A 206 -33.29 13.36 16.24
N LYS A 207 -32.41 12.95 17.16
CA LYS A 207 -32.66 13.09 18.59
C LYS A 207 -32.69 14.56 18.97
N ALA A 208 -33.69 14.98 19.75
CA ALA A 208 -33.73 16.33 20.30
C ALA A 208 -32.64 16.52 21.37
N VAL A 209 -32.45 15.51 22.22
CA VAL A 209 -31.38 15.42 23.23
C VAL A 209 -30.59 14.13 23.01
N ALA A 210 -29.27 14.15 23.15
CA ALA A 210 -28.41 12.99 22.91
C ALA A 210 -28.80 11.73 23.73
N THR A 211 -29.41 11.93 24.91
CA THR A 211 -29.91 10.88 25.81
C THR A 211 -31.26 10.30 25.42
N ASP A 212 -31.98 10.91 24.48
CA ASP A 212 -33.29 10.44 24.02
C ASP A 212 -33.18 9.08 23.31
N GLN A 213 -34.24 8.30 23.39
CA GLN A 213 -34.36 7.00 22.75
C GLN A 213 -35.22 7.08 21.48
N LEU A 214 -34.65 6.69 20.34
CA LEU A 214 -35.41 6.46 19.11
C LEU A 214 -35.69 4.96 18.97
N LEU A 215 -36.96 4.58 18.99
CA LEU A 215 -37.42 3.22 18.71
C LEU A 215 -37.61 3.05 17.21
N VAL A 216 -37.03 2.03 16.61
CA VAL A 216 -36.97 1.89 15.14
C VAL A 216 -37.85 0.74 14.68
N ILE A 217 -38.92 1.06 13.95
CA ILE A 217 -39.75 0.05 13.25
C ILE A 217 -39.19 -0.15 11.86
N VAL A 218 -38.79 -1.38 11.55
CA VAL A 218 -38.26 -1.77 10.23
C VAL A 218 -39.39 -2.34 9.39
N THR A 219 -39.65 -1.76 8.22
CA THR A 219 -40.70 -2.23 7.30
C THR A 219 -40.29 -2.11 5.84
N SER A 220 -40.87 -2.95 4.97
CA SER A 220 -40.83 -2.75 3.52
C SER A 220 -41.95 -1.84 3.02
N ASP A 221 -43.10 -1.88 3.70
CA ASP A 221 -44.30 -1.15 3.34
C ASP A 221 -44.63 -0.15 4.45
N LEU A 222 -44.55 1.15 4.15
CA LEU A 222 -44.90 2.21 5.09
C LEU A 222 -46.42 2.38 5.13
N PRO A 223 -47.07 2.33 6.30
CA PRO A 223 -48.47 2.67 6.42
C PRO A 223 -48.70 4.17 6.26
N ASP A 224 -49.96 4.58 6.09
CA ASP A 224 -50.33 5.99 6.01
C ASP A 224 -49.91 6.77 7.26
N GLN A 225 -49.84 8.10 7.16
CA GLN A 225 -49.31 8.95 8.23
C GLN A 225 -50.12 8.82 9.53
N ALA A 226 -51.46 8.77 9.46
CA ALA A 226 -52.30 8.67 10.66
C ALA A 226 -52.07 7.35 11.40
N THR A 227 -51.92 6.26 10.65
CA THR A 227 -51.58 4.95 11.20
C THR A 227 -50.18 4.95 11.83
N ARG A 228 -49.20 5.61 11.20
CA ARG A 228 -47.84 5.75 11.75
C ARG A 228 -47.81 6.55 13.04
N ASP A 229 -48.55 7.65 13.12
CA ASP A 229 -48.62 8.50 14.30
C ASP A 229 -49.28 7.75 15.47
N ALA A 230 -50.38 7.04 15.21
CA ALA A 230 -51.07 6.23 16.23
C ALA A 230 -50.20 5.08 16.76
N LEU A 231 -49.55 4.32 15.87
CA LEU A 231 -48.63 3.25 16.26
C LEU A 231 -47.38 3.77 16.97
N GLY A 232 -46.85 4.92 16.55
CA GLY A 232 -45.72 5.58 17.21
C GLY A 232 -46.04 5.93 18.66
N ALA A 233 -47.19 6.58 18.89
CA ALA A 233 -47.66 6.93 20.23
C ALA A 233 -47.87 5.68 21.12
N TYR A 234 -48.42 4.61 20.56
CA TYR A 234 -48.58 3.33 21.27
C TYR A 234 -47.23 2.75 21.71
N TRP A 235 -46.26 2.60 20.80
CA TRP A 235 -44.98 1.97 21.12
C TRP A 235 -44.11 2.81 22.06
N ALA A 236 -44.18 4.14 21.95
CA ALA A 236 -43.58 5.06 22.91
C ALA A 236 -44.16 4.82 24.33
N ALA A 237 -45.50 4.72 24.46
CA ALA A 237 -46.15 4.46 25.74
C ALA A 237 -45.81 3.07 26.31
N VAL A 238 -45.75 2.03 25.46
CA VAL A 238 -45.36 0.67 25.85
C VAL A 238 -43.93 0.63 26.37
N TRP A 239 -43.00 1.32 25.70
CA TRP A 239 -41.61 1.38 26.14
C TRP A 239 -41.47 2.07 27.50
N THR A 240 -42.13 3.21 27.68
CA THR A 240 -42.15 3.98 28.94
C THR A 240 -42.81 3.21 30.09
N ALA A 241 -43.81 2.37 29.79
CA ALA A 241 -44.49 1.56 30.80
C ALA A 241 -43.56 0.54 31.50
N ALA A 242 -42.41 0.20 30.91
CA ALA A 242 -41.38 -0.67 31.51
C ALA A 242 -41.94 -1.99 32.11
N GLY A 243 -42.93 -2.59 31.45
CA GLY A 243 -43.58 -3.83 31.89
C GLY A 243 -44.81 -3.65 32.80
N ASN A 244 -45.25 -2.41 33.07
CA ASN A 244 -46.51 -2.14 33.78
C ASN A 244 -47.73 -2.49 32.90
N THR A 245 -48.39 -3.60 33.22
CA THR A 245 -49.52 -4.12 32.46
C THR A 245 -50.69 -3.15 32.36
N ALA A 246 -51.00 -2.41 33.42
CA ALA A 246 -52.12 -1.45 33.41
C ALA A 246 -51.87 -0.27 32.45
N ALA A 247 -50.62 0.18 32.34
CA ALA A 247 -50.23 1.24 31.42
C ALA A 247 -50.21 0.75 29.95
N ILE A 248 -49.79 -0.50 29.72
CA ILE A 248 -49.83 -1.13 28.40
C ILE A 248 -51.29 -1.32 27.92
N ASP A 249 -52.19 -1.78 28.79
CA ASP A 249 -53.62 -1.92 28.47
C ASP A 249 -54.25 -0.56 28.11
N ALA A 250 -53.90 0.49 28.85
CA ALA A 250 -54.35 1.85 28.55
C ALA A 250 -53.85 2.35 27.18
N ALA A 251 -52.58 2.06 26.84
CA ALA A 251 -52.02 2.40 25.53
C ALA A 251 -52.74 1.65 24.39
N LEU A 252 -53.09 0.37 24.59
CA LEU A 252 -53.83 -0.43 23.61
C LEU A 252 -55.24 0.13 23.35
N VAL A 253 -55.95 0.55 24.41
CA VAL A 253 -57.27 1.20 24.29
C VAL A 253 -57.15 2.52 23.51
N ALA A 254 -56.12 3.32 23.78
CA ALA A 254 -55.87 4.56 23.05
C ALA A 254 -55.58 4.32 21.56
N LEU A 255 -54.81 3.27 21.23
CA LEU A 255 -54.52 2.88 19.84
C LEU A 255 -55.79 2.44 19.11
N GLN A 256 -56.61 1.59 19.74
CA GLN A 256 -57.90 1.15 19.19
C GLN A 256 -58.84 2.33 18.92
N ALA A 257 -58.90 3.30 19.84
CA ALA A 257 -59.70 4.49 19.68
C ALA A 257 -59.21 5.39 18.53
N ALA A 258 -57.88 5.53 18.36
CA ALA A 258 -57.29 6.32 17.30
C ALA A 258 -57.50 5.72 15.90
N LEU A 259 -57.42 4.40 15.77
CA LEU A 259 -57.53 3.69 14.49
C LEU A 259 -58.97 3.32 14.11
N GLY A 260 -59.88 3.18 15.08
CA GLY A 260 -61.28 2.83 14.84
C GLY A 260 -61.54 1.36 14.45
N PHE A 261 -60.55 0.49 14.60
CA PHE A 261 -60.62 -0.96 14.37
C PHE A 261 -59.63 -1.71 15.29
N ASP A 262 -59.69 -3.05 15.29
CA ASP A 262 -58.77 -3.88 16.08
C ASP A 262 -57.34 -3.92 15.47
N PRO A 263 -56.30 -3.37 16.14
CA PRO A 263 -54.96 -3.25 15.60
C PRO A 263 -54.11 -4.52 15.76
N ALA A 264 -54.65 -5.66 16.22
CA ALA A 264 -53.88 -6.86 16.54
C ALA A 264 -52.91 -7.32 15.42
N HIS A 265 -53.31 -7.20 14.15
CA HIS A 265 -52.44 -7.53 13.02
C HIS A 265 -51.31 -6.50 12.80
N LEU A 266 -51.56 -5.21 13.08
CA LEU A 266 -50.55 -4.15 12.98
C LEU A 266 -49.51 -4.28 14.09
N LEU A 267 -49.93 -4.68 15.29
CA LEU A 267 -49.03 -4.87 16.44
C LEU A 267 -48.09 -6.06 16.29
N THR A 268 -48.42 -7.04 15.44
CA THR A 268 -47.51 -8.13 15.07
C THR A 268 -46.62 -7.77 13.89
N GLN A 269 -47.10 -6.92 12.98
CA GLN A 269 -46.38 -6.50 11.79
C GLN A 269 -45.36 -5.38 12.05
N TYR A 270 -45.68 -4.41 12.90
CA TYR A 270 -44.90 -3.19 13.11
C TYR A 270 -44.38 -3.09 14.54
N VAL A 271 -43.40 -3.93 14.88
CA VAL A 271 -42.74 -3.93 16.20
C VAL A 271 -41.40 -3.21 16.11
N PRO A 272 -41.05 -2.30 17.04
CA PRO A 272 -39.73 -1.70 17.07
C PRO A 272 -38.64 -2.74 17.34
N ALA A 273 -37.58 -2.76 16.52
CA ALA A 273 -36.48 -3.72 16.62
C ALA A 273 -35.67 -3.58 17.93
N ASN A 274 -35.75 -2.43 18.58
CA ASN A 274 -35.02 -2.07 19.80
C ASN A 274 -35.97 -1.74 20.97
N ILE A 275 -37.15 -2.36 21.04
CA ILE A 275 -38.12 -2.14 22.13
C ILE A 275 -37.56 -2.49 23.53
N ASP A 276 -36.55 -3.36 23.60
CA ASP A 276 -35.92 -3.76 24.86
C ASP A 276 -34.73 -2.86 25.26
N ALA A 277 -34.37 -1.87 24.43
CA ALA A 277 -33.27 -0.95 24.71
C ALA A 277 -33.53 -0.16 25.99
N ASN A 278 -32.49 0.03 26.80
CA ASN A 278 -32.55 0.80 28.05
C ASN A 278 -31.55 1.97 27.99
N PRO A 279 -31.87 3.10 28.65
CA PRO A 279 -30.93 4.23 28.75
C PRO A 279 -29.64 3.84 29.47
N ALA A 280 -28.56 4.55 29.17
CA ALA A 280 -27.29 4.34 29.86
C ALA A 280 -27.40 4.79 31.33
N ALA A 281 -26.89 3.97 32.26
CA ALA A 281 -26.87 4.32 33.68
C ALA A 281 -26.13 5.66 33.90
N PRO A 282 -26.62 6.55 34.79
CA PRO A 282 -27.67 6.32 35.80
C PRO A 282 -29.12 6.59 35.34
N LEU A 283 -29.36 6.89 34.06
CA LEU A 283 -30.69 7.26 33.56
C LEU A 283 -31.64 6.05 33.51
N THR A 284 -32.92 6.29 33.78
CA THR A 284 -34.01 5.31 33.64
C THR A 284 -34.94 5.68 32.48
N ARG A 285 -35.84 4.78 32.09
CA ARG A 285 -36.82 5.05 31.00
C ARG A 285 -37.72 6.25 31.27
N ALA A 286 -37.88 6.66 32.53
CA ALA A 286 -38.66 7.84 32.91
C ALA A 286 -37.89 9.16 32.72
N ASP A 287 -36.56 9.09 32.61
CA ASP A 287 -35.67 10.26 32.55
C ASP A 287 -35.32 10.70 31.13
N VAL A 288 -35.77 9.97 30.11
CA VAL A 288 -35.41 10.21 28.70
C VAL A 288 -36.65 10.36 27.82
N GLY A 289 -36.57 11.23 26.81
CA GLY A 289 -37.59 11.30 25.76
C GLY A 289 -37.55 10.03 24.91
N VAL A 290 -38.72 9.57 24.45
CA VAL A 290 -38.83 8.46 23.50
C VAL A 290 -39.65 8.89 22.30
N ASP A 291 -39.14 8.57 21.11
CA ASP A 291 -39.84 8.78 19.83
C ASP A 291 -39.67 7.55 18.93
N VAL A 292 -40.50 7.43 17.90
CA VAL A 292 -40.54 6.26 17.00
C VAL A 292 -40.12 6.65 15.58
N ALA A 293 -39.01 6.07 15.13
CA ALA A 293 -38.51 6.20 13.78
C ALA A 293 -39.00 5.05 12.88
N TRP A 294 -39.41 5.39 11.67
CA TRP A 294 -39.82 4.42 10.64
C TRP A 294 -38.67 4.21 9.65
N LEU A 295 -38.10 3.01 9.61
CA LEU A 295 -37.05 2.63 8.69
C LEU A 295 -37.65 1.82 7.53
N GLN A 296 -37.64 2.40 6.33
CA GLN A 296 -38.12 1.74 5.11
C GLN A 296 -36.96 1.05 4.37
N LEU A 297 -36.91 -0.28 4.44
CA LEU A 297 -35.95 -1.09 3.70
C LEU A 297 -36.67 -1.93 2.64
N ALA A 298 -36.17 -1.90 1.40
CA ALA A 298 -36.71 -2.73 0.34
C ALA A 298 -36.65 -4.22 0.72
N ALA A 299 -37.67 -4.99 0.31
CA ALA A 299 -37.64 -6.43 0.45
C ALA A 299 -36.56 -7.01 -0.47
N VAL A 300 -35.59 -7.73 0.09
CA VAL A 300 -34.57 -8.42 -0.69
C VAL A 300 -35.18 -9.69 -1.25
N ALA A 301 -35.54 -9.64 -2.53
CA ALA A 301 -36.19 -10.74 -3.19
C ALA A 301 -35.25 -11.91 -3.47
N LEU A 302 -33.93 -11.68 -3.62
CA LEU A 302 -32.89 -12.63 -4.03
C LEU A 302 -31.72 -12.69 -3.00
N THR A 303 -31.47 -13.85 -2.38
CA THR A 303 -30.30 -14.08 -1.50
C THR A 303 -29.56 -15.38 -1.85
N LYS A 304 -28.23 -15.40 -1.65
CA LYS A 304 -27.41 -16.63 -1.77
C LYS A 304 -27.49 -17.47 -0.49
N SER A 305 -27.44 -18.80 -0.65
CA SER A 305 -27.58 -19.78 0.44
C SER A 305 -26.30 -20.00 1.25
N HIS A 306 -25.16 -19.54 0.75
CA HIS A 306 -23.85 -19.68 1.39
C HIS A 306 -23.14 -18.32 1.45
N SER A 307 -22.20 -18.17 2.37
CA SER A 307 -21.38 -16.96 2.47
C SER A 307 -20.51 -16.74 1.21
N TRP A 308 -20.23 -17.80 0.48
CA TRP A 308 -19.44 -17.85 -0.74
C TRP A 308 -20.16 -18.69 -1.79
N SER A 309 -20.38 -18.11 -2.98
CA SER A 309 -21.17 -18.75 -4.04
C SER A 309 -20.54 -18.67 -5.42
N GLU A 310 -19.56 -17.79 -5.63
CA GLU A 310 -18.90 -17.61 -6.92
C GLU A 310 -17.38 -17.73 -6.80
N PRO A 311 -16.70 -18.31 -7.79
CA PRO A 311 -15.25 -18.37 -7.79
C PRO A 311 -14.64 -17.01 -8.16
N ALA A 312 -13.51 -16.68 -7.53
CA ALA A 312 -12.67 -15.57 -7.94
C ALA A 312 -12.12 -15.78 -9.36
N ARG A 313 -12.03 -14.69 -10.12
CA ARG A 313 -11.66 -14.70 -11.54
C ARG A 313 -10.50 -13.78 -11.80
N VAL A 314 -9.63 -14.19 -12.73
CA VAL A 314 -8.59 -13.33 -13.25
C VAL A 314 -9.21 -12.44 -14.34
N ARG A 315 -9.26 -11.14 -14.08
CA ARG A 315 -9.81 -10.13 -14.99
C ARG A 315 -8.70 -9.50 -15.81
N LEU A 316 -9.10 -8.85 -16.90
CA LEU A 316 -8.21 -7.99 -17.71
C LEU A 316 -6.97 -8.73 -18.27
N LEU A 317 -7.09 -10.05 -18.49
CA LEU A 317 -6.05 -10.84 -19.13
C LEU A 317 -5.76 -10.33 -20.55
N PRO A 318 -4.47 -10.33 -20.97
CA PRO A 318 -4.12 -10.04 -22.35
C PRO A 318 -4.60 -11.16 -23.29
N GLU A 319 -4.53 -10.94 -24.60
CA GLU A 319 -4.90 -11.99 -25.56
C GLU A 319 -3.88 -13.12 -25.62
N ARG A 320 -2.61 -12.78 -25.37
CA ARG A 320 -1.49 -13.71 -25.27
C ARG A 320 -0.31 -13.04 -24.58
N PHE A 321 0.62 -13.86 -24.10
CA PHE A 321 1.93 -13.41 -23.66
C PHE A 321 3.01 -13.67 -24.70
N VAL A 322 3.93 -12.73 -24.86
CA VAL A 322 5.21 -12.87 -25.54
C VAL A 322 6.30 -12.80 -24.48
N VAL A 323 7.25 -13.73 -24.52
CA VAL A 323 8.41 -13.74 -23.63
C VAL A 323 9.68 -13.53 -24.41
N VAL A 324 10.49 -12.60 -23.92
CA VAL A 324 11.81 -12.27 -24.44
C VAL A 324 12.85 -12.50 -23.35
N GLY A 325 13.85 -13.34 -23.65
CA GLY A 325 15.00 -13.57 -22.80
C GLY A 325 16.23 -12.83 -23.31
N TYR A 326 17.02 -12.26 -22.40
CA TYR A 326 18.22 -11.48 -22.72
C TYR A 326 19.47 -12.08 -22.08
N LYS A 327 20.62 -11.95 -22.76
CA LYS A 327 21.97 -12.21 -22.23
C LYS A 327 22.89 -11.05 -22.60
N GLY A 328 23.41 -10.35 -21.58
CA GLY A 328 24.31 -9.21 -21.79
C GLY A 328 23.67 -8.10 -22.63
N GLY A 329 22.36 -7.89 -22.47
CA GLY A 329 21.57 -6.92 -23.23
C GLY A 329 21.09 -7.38 -24.62
N ASN A 330 21.59 -8.50 -25.15
CA ASN A 330 21.17 -9.04 -26.44
C ASN A 330 20.02 -10.04 -26.26
N GLU A 331 19.07 -10.05 -27.20
CA GLU A 331 17.98 -11.04 -27.23
C GLU A 331 18.56 -12.45 -27.44
N LEU A 332 18.32 -13.35 -26.48
CA LEU A 332 18.71 -14.76 -26.51
C LEU A 332 17.62 -15.62 -27.13
N PHE A 333 16.36 -15.33 -26.81
CA PHE A 333 15.19 -16.01 -27.37
C PHE A 333 13.96 -15.11 -27.32
N ARG A 334 12.99 -15.41 -28.18
CA ARG A 334 11.62 -14.87 -28.16
C ARG A 334 10.64 -16.01 -28.38
N ALA A 335 9.60 -16.08 -27.56
CA ALA A 335 8.58 -17.11 -27.63
C ALA A 335 7.18 -16.53 -27.40
N SER A 336 6.20 -17.00 -28.17
CA SER A 336 4.80 -16.59 -28.04
C SER A 336 3.97 -17.71 -27.42
N GLY A 337 3.21 -17.38 -26.38
CA GLY A 337 2.28 -18.30 -25.72
C GLY A 337 1.01 -18.56 -26.55
N ASN A 338 0.22 -19.55 -26.10
CA ASN A 338 -1.12 -19.80 -26.65
C ASN A 338 -2.08 -18.64 -26.37
N VAL A 339 -3.14 -18.54 -27.17
CA VAL A 339 -4.18 -17.50 -27.00
C VAL A 339 -4.98 -17.76 -25.72
N ILE A 340 -5.24 -16.70 -24.95
CA ILE A 340 -6.02 -16.73 -23.73
C ILE A 340 -7.51 -16.51 -24.07
N HIS A 341 -8.26 -17.62 -24.06
CA HIS A 341 -9.62 -17.68 -24.58
C HIS A 341 -10.66 -16.91 -23.74
N SER A 342 -10.52 -16.84 -22.42
CA SER A 342 -11.48 -16.18 -21.52
C SER A 342 -10.85 -15.92 -20.14
N ASP A 343 -11.54 -15.14 -19.30
CA ASP A 343 -11.23 -15.02 -17.86
C ASP A 343 -11.04 -16.42 -17.24
N LEU A 344 -9.96 -16.56 -16.48
CA LEU A 344 -9.58 -17.80 -15.81
C LEU A 344 -10.09 -17.81 -14.38
N VAL A 345 -10.39 -18.99 -13.85
CA VAL A 345 -10.83 -19.16 -12.46
C VAL A 345 -9.61 -19.35 -11.56
N ALA A 346 -9.52 -18.55 -10.50
CA ALA A 346 -8.40 -18.52 -9.55
C ALA A 346 -8.74 -19.11 -8.17
N SER A 347 -10.01 -19.40 -7.89
CA SER A 347 -10.45 -20.04 -6.65
C SER A 347 -11.43 -21.19 -6.91
N PRO A 348 -11.68 -22.06 -5.91
CA PRO A 348 -12.72 -23.08 -6.02
C PRO A 348 -14.10 -22.45 -6.32
N ASP A 349 -14.97 -23.23 -6.95
CA ASP A 349 -16.36 -22.87 -7.19
C ASP A 349 -17.23 -23.74 -6.28
N PRO A 350 -17.79 -23.19 -5.18
CA PRO A 350 -18.61 -23.96 -4.25
C PRO A 350 -19.97 -24.37 -4.85
N SER A 351 -20.41 -23.69 -5.91
CA SER A 351 -21.68 -23.92 -6.59
C SER A 351 -21.56 -24.92 -7.75
N ALA A 352 -20.33 -25.31 -8.12
CA ALA A 352 -20.10 -26.30 -9.17
C ALA A 352 -20.73 -27.67 -8.82
N PRO A 353 -21.15 -28.48 -9.81
CA PRO A 353 -21.61 -29.84 -9.58
C PRO A 353 -20.58 -30.66 -8.78
N ILE A 354 -21.01 -31.58 -7.91
CA ILE A 354 -20.13 -32.35 -7.02
C ILE A 354 -18.96 -33.03 -7.77
N GLY A 355 -19.18 -33.51 -8.99
CA GLY A 355 -18.14 -34.14 -9.82
C GLY A 355 -17.07 -33.17 -10.34
N ASP A 356 -17.34 -31.87 -10.32
CA ASP A 356 -16.46 -30.78 -10.73
C ASP A 356 -15.87 -30.01 -9.54
N GLN A 357 -16.17 -30.41 -8.30
CA GLN A 357 -15.55 -29.87 -7.09
C GLN A 357 -14.25 -30.60 -6.74
N PHE A 358 -13.50 -30.07 -5.77
CA PHE A 358 -12.36 -30.79 -5.21
C PHE A 358 -12.84 -32.10 -4.58
N ALA A 359 -12.31 -33.21 -5.09
CA ALA A 359 -12.62 -34.54 -4.61
C ALA A 359 -11.32 -35.31 -4.37
N HIS A 360 -11.41 -36.42 -3.63
CA HIS A 360 -10.35 -37.41 -3.66
C HIS A 360 -10.80 -38.57 -4.55
N ASP A 361 -9.90 -39.06 -5.40
CA ASP A 361 -10.16 -40.28 -6.15
C ASP A 361 -10.13 -41.52 -5.23
N ALA A 362 -10.36 -42.71 -5.80
CA ALA A 362 -10.34 -43.97 -5.05
C ALA A 362 -8.97 -44.31 -4.42
N SER A 363 -7.90 -43.65 -4.85
CA SER A 363 -6.55 -43.79 -4.31
C SER A 363 -6.20 -42.74 -3.24
N GLY A 364 -7.10 -41.78 -3.01
CA GLY A 364 -6.89 -40.67 -2.08
C GLY A 364 -6.19 -39.45 -2.70
N GLU A 365 -6.06 -39.39 -4.03
CA GLU A 365 -5.45 -38.27 -4.75
C GLU A 365 -6.45 -37.13 -4.96
N LEU A 366 -6.01 -35.88 -4.75
CA LEU A 366 -6.84 -34.70 -4.94
C LEU A 366 -7.13 -34.48 -6.44
N ILE A 367 -8.39 -34.67 -6.83
CA ILE A 367 -8.92 -34.27 -8.13
C ILE A 367 -9.16 -32.76 -8.09
N VAL A 368 -8.44 -32.04 -8.93
CA VAL A 368 -8.60 -30.59 -9.11
C VAL A 368 -9.65 -30.30 -10.18
N PRO A 369 -10.61 -29.39 -9.92
CA PRO A 369 -11.62 -28.96 -10.88
C PRO A 369 -11.04 -28.59 -12.24
N PRO A 370 -11.65 -29.00 -13.37
CA PRO A 370 -11.13 -28.71 -14.71
C PRO A 370 -10.81 -27.23 -14.95
N THR A 371 -11.61 -26.32 -14.40
CA THR A 371 -11.44 -24.86 -14.53
C THR A 371 -10.23 -24.31 -13.77
N MET A 372 -9.70 -25.06 -12.79
CA MET A 372 -8.55 -24.67 -11.95
C MET A 372 -7.29 -25.47 -12.25
N ARG A 373 -7.34 -26.50 -13.11
CA ARG A 373 -6.19 -27.36 -13.41
C ARG A 373 -4.98 -26.56 -13.88
N TRP A 374 -5.18 -25.44 -14.58
CA TRP A 374 -4.11 -24.56 -15.03
C TRP A 374 -3.24 -23.99 -13.90
N LEU A 375 -3.69 -24.01 -12.64
CA LEU A 375 -2.92 -23.59 -11.46
C LEU A 375 -1.93 -24.65 -10.96
N VAL A 376 -2.22 -25.94 -11.20
CA VAL A 376 -1.45 -27.08 -10.66
C VAL A 376 -0.76 -27.91 -11.74
N ASP A 377 -1.36 -28.00 -12.93
CA ASP A 377 -0.86 -28.74 -14.09
C ASP A 377 -0.22 -27.77 -15.09
N PHE A 378 1.06 -28.02 -15.42
CA PHE A 378 1.82 -27.15 -16.31
C PHE A 378 1.40 -27.26 -17.77
N ASP A 379 1.05 -28.45 -18.26
CA ASP A 379 0.60 -28.62 -19.64
C ASP A 379 -0.76 -27.95 -19.85
N GLU A 380 -1.63 -27.98 -18.84
CA GLU A 380 -2.86 -27.21 -18.85
C GLU A 380 -2.59 -25.70 -18.83
N ALA A 381 -1.61 -25.23 -18.05
CA ALA A 381 -1.18 -23.83 -18.07
C ALA A 381 -0.70 -23.40 -19.48
N VAL A 382 0.10 -24.24 -20.14
CA VAL A 382 0.52 -24.04 -21.54
C VAL A 382 -0.71 -23.97 -22.45
N ARG A 383 -1.65 -24.91 -22.32
CA ARG A 383 -2.86 -24.97 -23.14
C ARG A 383 -3.71 -23.71 -23.03
N VAL A 384 -3.84 -23.11 -21.85
CA VAL A 384 -4.64 -21.88 -21.64
C VAL A 384 -3.87 -20.57 -21.86
N GLY A 385 -2.60 -20.63 -22.25
CA GLY A 385 -1.76 -19.46 -22.52
C GLY A 385 -1.04 -18.86 -21.30
N MET A 386 -1.11 -19.52 -20.14
CA MET A 386 -0.43 -19.12 -18.89
C MET A 386 0.89 -19.87 -18.66
N GLY A 387 1.35 -20.67 -19.62
CA GLY A 387 2.61 -21.39 -19.58
C GLY A 387 3.25 -21.51 -20.95
N MET A 388 4.58 -21.68 -21.00
CA MET A 388 5.35 -21.80 -22.23
C MET A 388 6.53 -22.76 -22.05
N LYS A 389 6.80 -23.57 -23.08
CA LYS A 389 8.02 -24.38 -23.20
C LYS A 389 8.90 -23.71 -24.25
N VAL A 390 9.99 -23.08 -23.80
CA VAL A 390 10.84 -22.27 -24.67
C VAL A 390 12.13 -23.04 -24.99
N PRO A 391 12.37 -23.43 -26.25
CA PRO A 391 13.63 -24.06 -26.62
C PRO A 391 14.77 -23.04 -26.53
N LEU A 392 15.87 -23.44 -25.90
CA LEU A 392 17.07 -22.62 -25.81
C LEU A 392 17.98 -22.86 -27.04
N PRO A 393 18.77 -21.86 -27.48
CA PRO A 393 19.62 -22.00 -28.66
C PRO A 393 20.58 -23.19 -28.58
N ALA A 394 20.74 -23.92 -29.69
CA ALA A 394 21.66 -25.05 -29.78
C ALA A 394 23.12 -24.61 -29.53
N GLY A 395 23.85 -25.35 -28.69
CA GLY A 395 25.22 -25.01 -28.30
C GLY A 395 25.33 -23.94 -27.21
N TRP A 396 24.21 -23.43 -26.70
CA TRP A 396 24.22 -22.60 -25.50
C TRP A 396 24.51 -23.46 -24.26
N ASP A 397 25.64 -23.20 -23.61
CA ASP A 397 26.02 -23.87 -22.37
C ASP A 397 25.15 -23.37 -21.22
N VAL A 398 24.16 -24.17 -20.84
CA VAL A 398 23.18 -23.84 -19.79
C VAL A 398 23.78 -23.98 -18.39
N ASP A 399 24.89 -24.70 -18.24
CA ASP A 399 25.47 -24.98 -16.92
C ASP A 399 26.30 -23.78 -16.39
N ASP A 400 26.87 -22.97 -17.29
CA ASP A 400 27.68 -21.78 -16.94
C ASP A 400 27.06 -20.44 -17.41
N ALA A 401 25.90 -20.44 -18.08
CA ALA A 401 25.30 -19.21 -18.61
C ALA A 401 24.16 -18.63 -17.77
N VAL A 402 24.27 -17.33 -17.50
CA VAL A 402 23.22 -16.50 -16.89
C VAL A 402 22.29 -15.95 -17.97
N ILE A 403 20.98 -16.06 -17.76
CA ILE A 403 20.00 -15.24 -18.48
C ILE A 403 19.84 -13.95 -17.68
N SER A 404 20.34 -12.83 -18.21
CA SER A 404 20.38 -11.57 -17.47
C SER A 404 18.98 -11.03 -17.17
N ARG A 405 18.01 -11.25 -18.07
CA ARG A 405 16.62 -10.81 -17.89
C ARG A 405 15.66 -11.66 -18.72
N ILE A 406 14.48 -11.92 -18.19
CA ILE A 406 13.32 -12.46 -18.90
C ILE A 406 12.18 -11.50 -18.69
N VAL A 407 11.53 -11.09 -19.79
CA VAL A 407 10.38 -10.20 -19.77
C VAL A 407 9.21 -10.91 -20.45
N ALA A 408 8.09 -11.04 -19.76
CA ALA A 408 6.81 -11.45 -20.34
C ALA A 408 5.91 -10.22 -20.48
N ILE A 409 5.38 -9.98 -21.69
CA ILE A 409 4.46 -8.87 -21.97
C ILE A 409 3.26 -9.43 -22.71
N GLY A 410 2.08 -8.93 -22.37
CA GLY A 410 0.86 -9.20 -23.12
C GLY A 410 0.01 -7.94 -23.21
N VAL A 411 -0.74 -7.82 -24.31
CA VAL A 411 -1.69 -6.72 -24.53
C VAL A 411 -3.07 -7.30 -24.79
N ARG A 412 -4.10 -6.56 -24.39
CA ARG A 412 -5.50 -6.89 -24.64
C ARG A 412 -6.02 -6.05 -25.83
N ALA A 413 -6.51 -6.70 -26.88
CA ALA A 413 -7.05 -6.01 -28.07
C ALA A 413 -8.50 -5.54 -27.86
N GLU A 414 -8.68 -4.45 -27.10
CA GLU A 414 -9.96 -3.78 -26.92
C GLU A 414 -9.82 -2.27 -27.08
N ASP A 415 -10.94 -1.58 -27.30
CA ASP A 415 -10.93 -0.12 -27.32
C ASP A 415 -10.64 0.43 -25.91
N ALA A 416 -10.01 1.59 -25.87
CA ALA A 416 -9.59 2.23 -24.63
C ALA A 416 -10.75 2.54 -23.66
N GLY A 417 -11.97 2.78 -24.18
CA GLY A 417 -13.15 3.04 -23.35
C GLY A 417 -13.60 1.78 -22.59
N THR A 418 -13.58 0.64 -23.27
CA THR A 418 -13.79 -0.68 -22.65
C THR A 418 -12.71 -1.00 -21.62
N GLY A 419 -11.44 -0.75 -21.94
CA GLY A 419 -10.32 -0.93 -21.00
C GLY A 419 -10.46 -0.09 -19.73
N ALA A 420 -10.82 1.19 -19.88
CA ALA A 420 -11.08 2.07 -18.73
C ALA A 420 -12.26 1.61 -17.89
N SER A 421 -13.36 1.20 -18.52
CA SER A 421 -14.54 0.69 -17.81
C SER A 421 -14.22 -0.61 -17.07
N GLY A 422 -13.43 -1.50 -17.67
CA GLY A 422 -12.98 -2.74 -17.07
C GLY A 422 -12.05 -2.51 -15.87
N LEU A 423 -11.10 -1.59 -15.99
CA LEU A 423 -10.20 -1.21 -14.89
C LEU A 423 -10.97 -0.52 -13.75
N ALA A 424 -11.87 0.41 -14.06
CA ALA A 424 -12.71 1.07 -13.08
C ALA A 424 -13.59 0.07 -12.32
N THR A 425 -14.20 -0.88 -13.05
CA THR A 425 -15.00 -1.96 -12.44
C THR A 425 -14.14 -2.84 -11.54
N LEU A 426 -12.93 -3.20 -11.97
CA LEU A 426 -12.02 -4.00 -11.16
C LEU A 426 -11.64 -3.28 -9.86
N LEU A 427 -11.25 -2.01 -9.92
CA LEU A 427 -10.90 -1.23 -8.73
C LEU A 427 -12.11 -1.03 -7.80
N MET A 428 -13.30 -0.79 -8.36
CA MET A 428 -14.56 -0.74 -7.62
C MET A 428 -14.88 -2.10 -6.97
N HIS A 429 -14.65 -3.23 -7.64
CA HIS A 429 -14.83 -4.54 -7.02
C HIS A 429 -13.86 -4.73 -5.86
N GLN A 430 -12.58 -4.35 -6.04
CA GLN A 430 -11.57 -4.42 -4.97
C GLN A 430 -11.97 -3.58 -3.74
N SER A 431 -12.57 -2.40 -3.94
CA SER A 431 -13.07 -1.56 -2.84
C SER A 431 -14.18 -2.22 -2.03
N HIS A 432 -14.90 -3.19 -2.61
CA HIS A 432 -16.00 -3.91 -1.97
C HIS A 432 -15.63 -5.32 -1.48
N THR A 433 -14.36 -5.71 -1.56
CA THR A 433 -13.86 -6.94 -0.93
C THR A 433 -13.48 -6.71 0.53
N GLY A 434 -13.35 -7.78 1.32
CA GLY A 434 -12.87 -7.68 2.71
C GLY A 434 -11.42 -7.20 2.86
N GLY A 435 -10.63 -7.19 1.78
CA GLY A 435 -9.28 -6.61 1.76
C GLY A 435 -9.27 -5.09 1.52
N GLY A 436 -10.30 -4.58 0.86
CA GLY A 436 -10.46 -3.17 0.53
C GLY A 436 -9.39 -2.61 -0.41
N ILE A 437 -9.51 -1.31 -0.67
CA ILE A 437 -8.55 -0.51 -1.43
C ILE A 437 -8.34 0.83 -0.71
N SER A 438 -7.14 1.39 -0.79
CA SER A 438 -6.85 2.75 -0.36
C SER A 438 -5.82 3.40 -1.26
N VAL A 439 -5.89 4.72 -1.42
CA VAL A 439 -4.71 5.49 -1.86
C VAL A 439 -3.71 5.46 -0.70
N LEU A 440 -2.45 5.18 -0.97
CA LEU A 440 -1.43 5.01 0.06
C LEU A 440 -0.75 6.36 0.35
N PRO A 441 -0.92 6.95 1.54
CA PRO A 441 -0.23 8.19 1.89
C PRO A 441 1.28 8.05 1.86
N GLN A 442 1.99 9.09 1.46
CA GLN A 442 3.44 9.06 1.42
C GLN A 442 4.07 9.00 2.81
N GLY A 443 5.10 8.17 2.94
CA GLY A 443 5.76 7.88 4.21
C GLY A 443 5.09 6.79 5.05
N THR A 444 4.05 6.13 4.54
CA THR A 444 3.39 5.02 5.26
C THR A 444 4.41 3.94 5.69
N PRO A 445 4.59 3.68 7.00
CA PRO A 445 5.61 2.76 7.48
C PRO A 445 5.36 1.32 7.01
N THR A 446 6.38 0.65 6.49
CA THR A 446 6.27 -0.74 6.01
C THR A 446 6.55 -1.78 7.10
N ASN A 447 7.19 -1.37 8.20
CA ASN A 447 7.59 -2.25 9.31
C ASN A 447 7.10 -1.67 10.65
N ASN A 448 6.81 -2.55 11.61
CA ASN A 448 6.58 -2.15 13.00
C ASN A 448 7.93 -1.85 13.67
N THR A 449 7.97 -0.76 14.42
CA THR A 449 9.07 -0.38 15.32
C THR A 449 8.54 -0.34 16.76
N ASP A 450 9.40 -0.15 17.75
CA ASP A 450 8.99 -0.05 19.16
C ASP A 450 8.05 1.13 19.44
N HIS A 451 8.00 2.11 18.53
CA HIS A 451 7.26 3.37 18.72
C HIS A 451 6.22 3.64 17.64
N VAL A 452 6.31 2.99 16.48
CA VAL A 452 5.45 3.23 15.31
C VAL A 452 5.06 1.90 14.70
N ASP A 453 3.76 1.65 14.60
CA ASP A 453 3.22 0.50 13.89
C ASP A 453 3.37 0.66 12.37
N SER A 454 3.50 -0.46 11.66
CA SER A 454 3.42 -0.48 10.21
C SER A 454 2.03 0.01 9.76
N GLY A 455 1.95 0.72 8.65
CA GLY A 455 0.69 1.03 7.99
C GLY A 455 -0.06 -0.20 7.47
N LEU A 456 0.56 -1.38 7.49
CA LEU A 456 -0.12 -2.65 7.24
C LEU A 456 -0.92 -3.09 8.46
N SER A 457 -2.21 -2.74 8.48
CA SER A 457 -3.15 -3.36 9.41
C SER A 457 -3.76 -4.65 8.83
N ARG A 458 -3.84 -5.71 9.66
CA ARG A 458 -4.63 -6.92 9.35
C ARG A 458 -6.13 -6.68 9.57
N ARG A 459 -6.46 -5.69 10.39
CA ARG A 459 -7.83 -5.24 10.61
C ARG A 459 -8.10 -4.14 9.61
N ASP A 460 -9.30 -4.15 9.04
CA ASP A 460 -9.75 -3.03 8.25
C ASP A 460 -9.75 -1.73 9.07
N ASP A 461 -9.81 -0.56 8.43
CA ASP A 461 -10.01 0.73 9.10
C ASP A 461 -11.46 1.19 8.87
N PRO A 462 -12.42 0.78 9.74
CA PRO A 462 -13.81 1.14 9.54
C PRO A 462 -14.00 2.65 9.63
N ASP A 463 -13.30 3.33 10.53
CA ASP A 463 -13.53 4.76 10.76
C ASP A 463 -13.05 5.60 9.58
N GLY A 464 -11.88 5.27 9.00
CA GLY A 464 -11.39 5.94 7.80
C GLY A 464 -12.33 5.76 6.60
N VAL A 465 -12.90 4.56 6.42
CA VAL A 465 -13.89 4.31 5.36
C VAL A 465 -15.22 5.02 5.63
N TRP A 466 -15.65 5.08 6.89
CA TRP A 466 -16.84 5.83 7.30
C TRP A 466 -16.72 7.32 6.96
N ASP A 467 -15.59 7.91 7.28
CA ASP A 467 -15.29 9.32 6.99
C ASP A 467 -15.27 9.57 5.48
N ALA A 468 -14.61 8.68 4.72
CA ALA A 468 -14.57 8.76 3.26
C ALA A 468 -15.98 8.68 2.63
N MET A 469 -16.85 7.82 3.18
CA MET A 469 -18.23 7.65 2.72
C MET A 469 -19.10 8.89 3.02
N LYS A 470 -18.98 9.49 4.22
CA LYS A 470 -19.73 10.70 4.59
C LYS A 470 -19.40 11.91 3.73
N LEU A 471 -18.17 12.02 3.25
CA LEU A 471 -17.73 13.11 2.39
C LEU A 471 -18.26 13.02 0.94
N GLY A 472 -18.86 11.89 0.54
CA GLY A 472 -19.44 11.71 -0.80
C GLY A 472 -18.40 11.55 -1.92
N PRO A 473 -18.74 11.89 -3.18
CA PRO A 473 -17.81 11.83 -4.31
C PRO A 473 -16.64 12.81 -4.18
N VAL A 474 -15.46 12.44 -4.72
CA VAL A 474 -14.31 13.34 -4.82
C VAL A 474 -14.65 14.45 -5.83
N ALA A 475 -14.51 15.71 -5.42
CA ALA A 475 -14.75 16.85 -6.29
C ALA A 475 -13.55 17.07 -7.21
N ARG A 476 -13.81 17.44 -8.47
CA ARG A 476 -12.76 17.89 -9.39
C ARG A 476 -12.27 19.27 -9.01
N SER A 477 -10.96 19.48 -9.05
CA SER A 477 -10.41 20.82 -8.96
C SER A 477 -10.36 21.49 -10.34
N VAL A 478 -10.67 22.79 -10.36
CA VAL A 478 -10.47 23.64 -11.54
C VAL A 478 -8.98 23.94 -11.74
N ASP A 479 -8.22 23.99 -10.65
CA ASP A 479 -6.82 24.41 -10.65
C ASP A 479 -5.86 23.21 -10.57
N TRP A 480 -4.82 23.23 -11.41
CA TRP A 480 -3.77 22.22 -11.49
C TRP A 480 -3.08 21.99 -10.14
N TRP A 481 -2.92 23.06 -9.34
CA TRP A 481 -2.16 23.02 -8.09
C TRP A 481 -2.91 22.39 -6.92
N THR A 482 -4.23 22.28 -7.00
CA THR A 482 -5.08 21.83 -5.88
C THR A 482 -5.78 20.49 -6.12
N ARG A 483 -5.45 19.80 -7.21
CA ARG A 483 -5.95 18.45 -7.51
C ARG A 483 -5.53 17.44 -6.45
N SER A 484 -6.50 16.71 -5.92
CA SER A 484 -6.29 15.65 -4.94
C SER A 484 -5.58 14.43 -5.53
N ASP A 485 -5.01 13.57 -4.68
CA ASP A 485 -4.31 12.36 -5.12
C ASP A 485 -5.23 11.40 -5.89
N GLY A 486 -6.50 11.26 -5.49
CA GLY A 486 -7.50 10.46 -6.22
C GLY A 486 -7.86 11.06 -7.58
N GLU A 487 -7.87 12.39 -7.70
CA GLU A 487 -8.06 13.07 -8.99
C GLU A 487 -6.87 12.84 -9.93
N TRP A 488 -5.63 12.95 -9.43
CA TRP A 488 -4.44 12.61 -10.22
C TRP A 488 -4.48 11.17 -10.70
N LEU A 489 -4.83 10.24 -9.82
CA LEU A 489 -4.88 8.84 -10.16
C LEU A 489 -5.98 8.55 -11.22
N SER A 490 -7.17 9.13 -11.07
CA SER A 490 -8.26 9.04 -12.05
C SER A 490 -7.83 9.57 -13.42
N ASP A 491 -7.30 10.78 -13.47
CA ASP A 491 -6.96 11.44 -14.73
C ASP A 491 -5.82 10.72 -15.46
N LEU A 492 -4.77 10.31 -14.74
CA LEU A 492 -3.61 9.65 -15.34
C LEU A 492 -3.93 8.22 -15.81
N LEU A 493 -4.78 7.50 -15.08
CA LEU A 493 -5.30 6.19 -15.52
C LEU A 493 -6.40 6.30 -16.58
N GLY A 494 -7.01 7.48 -16.78
CA GLY A 494 -8.07 7.68 -17.76
C GLY A 494 -9.39 7.01 -17.40
N ILE A 495 -9.65 6.85 -16.10
CA ILE A 495 -10.86 6.23 -15.55
C ILE A 495 -11.76 7.29 -14.86
N PRO A 496 -13.07 7.03 -14.69
CA PRO A 496 -13.98 7.99 -14.03
C PRO A 496 -13.55 8.30 -12.59
N LEU A 497 -13.67 9.57 -12.17
CA LEU A 497 -13.26 10.01 -10.82
C LEU A 497 -14.12 9.36 -9.72
N GLU A 498 -15.36 9.04 -10.08
CA GLU A 498 -16.33 8.37 -9.22
C GLU A 498 -15.83 7.01 -8.72
N THR A 499 -14.88 6.39 -9.44
CA THR A 499 -14.19 5.16 -9.03
C THR A 499 -13.51 5.30 -7.65
N PHE A 500 -13.10 6.53 -7.29
CA PHE A 500 -12.43 6.83 -6.02
C PHE A 500 -13.37 7.35 -4.92
N THR A 501 -14.68 7.30 -5.15
CA THR A 501 -15.68 7.63 -4.12
C THR A 501 -15.59 6.61 -2.98
N GLY A 502 -15.54 7.09 -1.74
CA GLY A 502 -15.44 6.21 -0.56
C GLY A 502 -14.10 5.49 -0.38
N ILE A 503 -13.10 5.73 -1.25
CA ILE A 503 -11.75 5.19 -1.09
C ILE A 503 -10.96 6.06 -0.10
N ALA A 504 -10.41 5.43 0.95
CA ALA A 504 -9.59 6.11 1.94
C ALA A 504 -8.39 6.84 1.29
N HIS A 505 -8.13 8.06 1.78
CA HIS A 505 -7.07 8.96 1.29
C HIS A 505 -7.17 9.39 -0.18
N ALA A 506 -8.27 9.13 -0.89
CA ALA A 506 -8.46 9.66 -2.25
C ALA A 506 -8.48 11.20 -2.30
N ARG A 507 -8.83 11.87 -1.19
CA ARG A 507 -8.74 13.33 -1.02
C ARG A 507 -7.38 13.80 -0.50
N GLY A 508 -6.38 12.92 -0.50
CA GLY A 508 -5.03 13.25 -0.08
C GLY A 508 -4.43 14.40 -0.88
N THR A 509 -3.46 15.07 -0.28
CA THR A 509 -2.79 16.26 -0.79
C THR A 509 -1.29 16.04 -0.97
N ASP A 510 -0.81 14.79 -1.04
CA ASP A 510 0.62 14.51 -1.10
C ASP A 510 1.27 15.11 -2.37
N GLN A 511 0.57 15.07 -3.50
CA GLN A 511 1.05 15.71 -4.73
C GLN A 511 0.97 17.24 -4.68
N VAL A 512 -0.04 17.79 -3.98
CA VAL A 512 -0.21 19.24 -3.78
C VAL A 512 0.94 19.79 -2.95
N GLU A 513 1.24 19.16 -1.83
CA GLU A 513 2.28 19.60 -0.88
C GLU A 513 3.68 19.53 -1.49
N ALA A 514 4.00 18.47 -2.24
CA ALA A 514 5.30 18.35 -2.90
C ALA A 514 5.52 19.49 -3.91
N ARG A 515 4.52 19.79 -4.73
CA ARG A 515 4.58 20.89 -5.72
C ARG A 515 4.62 22.26 -5.04
N ALA A 516 3.83 22.47 -3.99
CA ALA A 516 3.85 23.70 -3.22
C ALA A 516 5.23 23.94 -2.59
N MET A 517 5.85 22.91 -1.99
CA MET A 517 7.19 23.02 -1.43
C MET A 517 8.23 23.40 -2.49
N GLN A 518 8.16 22.78 -3.67
CA GLN A 518 9.06 23.06 -4.77
C GLN A 518 8.92 24.50 -5.29
N ARG A 519 7.68 24.99 -5.43
CA ARG A 519 7.39 26.37 -5.80
C ARG A 519 7.90 27.35 -4.75
N ALA A 520 7.64 27.07 -3.47
CA ALA A 520 8.07 27.93 -2.36
C ALA A 520 9.61 28.03 -2.27
N LEU A 521 10.32 26.92 -2.46
CA LEU A 521 11.77 26.84 -2.31
C LEU A 521 12.58 27.06 -3.60
N TRP A 522 11.93 27.21 -4.76
CA TRP A 522 12.63 27.41 -6.03
C TRP A 522 13.67 28.54 -5.98
N PRO A 523 13.35 29.76 -5.49
CA PRO A 523 14.30 30.87 -5.55
C PRO A 523 15.58 30.63 -4.74
N THR A 524 15.49 30.04 -3.55
CA THR A 524 16.68 29.81 -2.69
C THR A 524 17.53 28.62 -3.14
N THR A 525 16.99 27.72 -3.97
CA THR A 525 17.67 26.48 -4.37
C THR A 525 18.15 26.54 -5.83
N MET A 526 17.34 26.03 -6.76
CA MET A 526 17.65 25.98 -8.19
C MET A 526 17.68 27.37 -8.81
N GLY A 527 16.75 28.25 -8.43
CA GLY A 527 16.67 29.63 -8.94
C GLY A 527 17.97 30.39 -8.72
N TYR A 528 18.40 30.53 -7.46
CA TYR A 528 19.66 31.16 -7.10
C TYR A 528 20.87 30.47 -7.76
N SER A 529 20.88 29.14 -7.83
CA SER A 529 21.97 28.40 -8.45
C SER A 529 22.10 28.70 -9.95
N LEU A 530 20.99 28.72 -10.69
CA LEU A 530 20.99 29.02 -12.13
C LEU A 530 21.20 30.51 -12.42
N ALA A 531 20.65 31.39 -11.58
CA ALA A 531 20.67 32.83 -11.81
C ALA A 531 21.96 33.50 -11.36
N THR A 532 22.50 33.10 -10.21
CA THR A 532 23.66 33.73 -9.57
C THR A 532 24.90 32.85 -9.65
N ASN A 533 24.84 31.59 -9.18
CA ASN A 533 26.04 30.74 -9.15
C ASN A 533 26.51 30.33 -10.54
N LEU A 534 25.58 30.04 -11.45
CA LEU A 534 25.91 29.64 -12.82
C LEU A 534 25.93 30.82 -13.80
N TYR A 535 25.86 32.07 -13.34
CA TYR A 535 26.01 33.24 -14.21
C TYR A 535 27.37 33.21 -14.93
N PRO A 536 27.45 33.50 -16.25
CA PRO A 536 26.38 33.92 -17.17
C PRO A 536 25.80 32.78 -18.04
N MET A 537 25.90 31.51 -17.61
CA MET A 537 25.60 30.33 -18.43
C MET A 537 24.18 30.28 -19.01
N PHE A 538 23.18 30.77 -18.28
CA PHE A 538 21.78 30.72 -18.69
C PHE A 538 21.18 32.12 -18.84
N THR A 539 20.29 32.29 -19.82
CA THR A 539 19.45 33.49 -19.96
C THR A 539 18.25 33.43 -19.00
N ALA A 540 17.58 34.56 -18.76
CA ALA A 540 16.39 34.61 -17.91
C ALA A 540 15.27 33.70 -18.46
N GLU A 541 15.07 33.69 -19.77
CA GLU A 541 14.05 32.88 -20.44
C GLU A 541 14.36 31.38 -20.34
N GLN A 542 15.65 31.00 -20.35
CA GLN A 542 16.06 29.61 -20.16
C GLN A 542 15.81 29.16 -18.72
N ILE A 543 16.12 30.00 -17.73
CA ILE A 543 15.84 29.74 -16.32
C ILE A 543 14.33 29.57 -16.12
N GLU A 544 13.54 30.42 -16.76
CA GLU A 544 12.08 30.34 -16.68
C GLU A 544 11.53 29.03 -17.26
N ALA A 545 12.06 28.58 -18.41
CA ALA A 545 11.68 27.28 -18.96
C ALA A 545 12.00 26.11 -18.02
N VAL A 546 13.17 26.15 -17.35
CA VAL A 546 13.55 25.12 -16.39
C VAL A 546 12.68 25.21 -15.12
N ARG A 547 12.40 26.42 -14.62
CA ARG A 547 11.49 26.67 -13.48
C ARG A 547 10.13 26.06 -13.74
N TRP A 548 9.52 26.45 -14.85
CA TRP A 548 8.21 25.99 -15.26
C TRP A 548 8.19 24.46 -15.40
N PHE A 549 9.15 23.87 -16.10
CA PHE A 549 9.19 22.42 -16.27
C PHE A 549 9.36 21.68 -14.93
N ALA A 550 10.27 22.16 -14.08
CA ALA A 550 10.54 21.55 -12.79
C ALA A 550 9.30 21.55 -11.90
N GLN A 551 8.67 22.72 -11.70
CA GLN A 551 7.53 22.87 -10.77
C GLN A 551 6.28 22.09 -11.21
N HIS A 552 6.11 21.82 -12.51
CA HIS A 552 4.93 21.12 -13.02
C HIS A 552 5.11 19.60 -13.15
N PHE A 553 6.32 19.10 -13.43
CA PHE A 553 6.52 17.71 -13.84
C PHE A 553 7.59 16.93 -13.05
N VAL A 554 8.52 17.61 -12.37
CA VAL A 554 9.60 16.96 -11.62
C VAL A 554 9.15 16.77 -10.17
N SER A 555 9.14 15.52 -9.70
CA SER A 555 8.69 15.17 -8.34
C SER A 555 9.59 14.11 -7.74
N GLY A 556 9.99 14.30 -6.48
CA GLY A 556 10.80 13.34 -5.72
C GLY A 556 9.99 12.08 -5.39
N ARG A 557 8.74 12.22 -4.95
CA ARG A 557 7.87 11.07 -4.67
C ARG A 557 7.26 10.38 -5.89
N GLY A 558 7.58 10.82 -7.12
CA GLY A 558 6.87 10.43 -8.34
C GLY A 558 5.53 11.16 -8.49
N PHE A 559 4.94 11.09 -9.68
CA PHE A 559 3.74 11.89 -10.04
C PHE A 559 2.43 11.12 -9.93
N VAL A 560 2.46 9.78 -9.96
CA VAL A 560 1.27 8.94 -9.82
C VAL A 560 1.17 8.43 -8.38
N PRO A 561 0.08 8.72 -7.66
CA PRO A 561 -0.15 8.19 -6.32
C PRO A 561 -0.17 6.65 -6.29
N SER A 562 0.31 6.07 -5.18
CA SER A 562 0.33 4.62 -5.00
C SER A 562 -1.01 4.10 -4.46
N LEU A 563 -1.34 2.87 -4.80
CA LEU A 563 -2.52 2.17 -4.33
C LEU A 563 -2.14 1.08 -3.35
N ARG A 564 -3.05 0.72 -2.44
CA ARG A 564 -3.00 -0.53 -1.69
C ARG A 564 -4.26 -1.31 -2.00
N ILE A 565 -4.12 -2.55 -2.47
CA ILE A 565 -5.22 -3.49 -2.67
C ILE A 565 -5.00 -4.65 -1.70
N GLY A 566 -5.94 -4.83 -0.76
CA GLY A 566 -5.76 -5.79 0.32
C GLY A 566 -4.49 -5.53 1.12
N ARG A 567 -3.56 -6.51 1.06
CA ARG A 567 -2.29 -6.48 1.80
C ARG A 567 -1.13 -5.92 0.97
N GLN A 568 -1.34 -5.68 -0.31
CA GLN A 568 -0.28 -5.38 -1.26
C GLN A 568 -0.29 -3.89 -1.66
N PRO A 569 0.82 -3.17 -1.46
CA PRO A 569 1.01 -1.86 -2.05
C PRO A 569 1.46 -1.98 -3.51
N TYR A 570 0.90 -1.14 -4.37
CA TYR A 570 1.20 -1.03 -5.80
C TYR A 570 1.63 0.41 -6.10
N GLY A 571 2.93 0.57 -6.43
CA GLY A 571 3.44 1.79 -7.03
C GLY A 571 3.20 1.78 -8.54
N ILE A 572 2.77 2.91 -9.09
CA ILE A 572 2.55 3.06 -10.54
C ILE A 572 3.69 3.89 -11.11
N LEU A 573 4.46 3.31 -12.02
CA LEU A 573 5.60 3.95 -12.67
C LEU A 573 5.28 4.26 -14.13
N PRO A 574 5.07 5.55 -14.50
CA PRO A 574 5.01 5.95 -15.89
C PRO A 574 6.35 5.65 -16.58
N ILE A 575 6.28 4.97 -17.72
CA ILE A 575 7.43 4.72 -18.58
C ILE A 575 7.13 5.15 -20.01
N SER A 576 8.18 5.56 -20.73
CA SER A 576 8.08 5.87 -22.16
C SER A 576 9.40 5.52 -22.86
N ALA A 577 9.36 5.43 -24.18
CA ALA A 577 10.57 5.30 -24.98
C ALA A 577 11.43 6.58 -24.86
N PRO A 578 12.77 6.49 -25.01
CA PRO A 578 13.64 7.67 -25.02
C PRO A 578 13.20 8.72 -26.06
N GLY A 579 13.29 10.00 -25.71
CA GLY A 579 12.91 11.11 -26.61
C GLY A 579 11.42 11.48 -26.59
N ALA A 580 10.66 11.04 -25.58
CA ALA A 580 9.22 11.27 -25.45
C ALA A 580 8.81 12.74 -25.22
N LEU A 581 9.75 13.63 -24.90
CA LEU A 581 9.44 15.03 -24.69
C LEU A 581 9.33 15.75 -26.04
N ASP A 582 8.12 15.80 -26.60
CA ASP A 582 7.81 16.71 -27.69
C ASP A 582 7.26 18.01 -27.13
N ALA A 583 8.14 19.01 -26.93
CA ALA A 583 7.75 20.35 -26.43
C ALA A 583 6.77 21.11 -27.35
N ARG A 584 6.41 20.55 -28.53
CA ARG A 584 5.32 21.07 -29.37
C ARG A 584 3.94 20.63 -28.87
N GLN A 585 3.86 19.51 -28.16
CA GLN A 585 2.63 19.03 -27.54
C GLN A 585 2.53 19.64 -26.15
N ARG A 586 1.52 20.50 -25.93
CA ARG A 586 1.30 21.17 -24.63
C ARG A 586 0.07 20.60 -23.92
N PRO A 587 0.14 20.31 -22.61
CA PRO A 587 -1.04 20.02 -21.82
C PRO A 587 -1.98 21.23 -21.79
N ALA A 588 -3.28 21.02 -22.04
CA ALA A 588 -4.32 22.02 -21.94
C ALA A 588 -4.47 22.53 -20.50
N GLY A 589 -4.75 23.82 -20.36
CA GLY A 589 -4.81 24.48 -19.05
C GLY A 589 -3.43 24.89 -18.50
N LEU A 590 -2.34 24.58 -19.19
CA LEU A 590 -1.00 25.04 -18.86
C LEU A 590 -0.38 25.78 -20.05
N GLU A 591 0.18 26.96 -19.79
CA GLU A 591 0.89 27.75 -20.82
C GLU A 591 2.40 27.67 -20.58
N PRO A 592 3.14 26.88 -21.37
CA PRO A 592 4.59 26.81 -21.24
C PRO A 592 5.26 28.09 -21.75
N PRO A 593 6.40 28.51 -21.17
CA PRO A 593 7.16 29.63 -21.70
C PRO A 593 7.69 29.31 -23.10
N ASN A 594 7.72 30.31 -23.98
CA ASN A 594 8.14 30.15 -25.39
C ASN A 594 9.54 29.53 -25.53
N SER A 595 10.43 29.81 -24.58
CA SER A 595 11.80 29.29 -24.51
C SER A 595 11.89 27.79 -24.27
N LEU A 596 10.84 27.15 -23.71
CA LEU A 596 10.84 25.70 -23.46
C LEU A 596 11.13 24.90 -24.73
N ARG A 597 10.62 25.36 -25.88
CA ARG A 597 10.83 24.70 -27.18
C ARG A 597 12.30 24.64 -27.59
N ALA A 598 13.09 25.64 -27.20
CA ALA A 598 14.53 25.70 -27.44
C ALA A 598 15.35 24.99 -26.35
N VAL A 599 14.88 25.02 -25.10
CA VAL A 599 15.55 24.41 -23.94
C VAL A 599 15.39 22.90 -23.89
N ALA A 600 14.21 22.38 -24.26
CA ALA A 600 13.86 20.97 -24.18
C ALA A 600 14.91 20.02 -24.82
N PRO A 601 15.36 20.23 -26.08
CA PRO A 601 16.37 19.35 -26.69
C PRO A 601 17.73 19.40 -26.00
N VAL A 602 18.09 20.54 -25.38
CA VAL A 602 19.34 20.68 -24.63
C VAL A 602 19.23 19.95 -23.30
N MET A 603 18.11 20.13 -22.59
CA MET A 603 17.80 19.41 -21.36
C MET A 603 17.84 17.90 -21.58
N ASP A 604 17.21 17.39 -22.64
CA ASP A 604 17.22 15.96 -22.98
C ASP A 604 18.63 15.42 -23.18
N ARG A 605 19.47 16.16 -23.91
CA ARG A 605 20.86 15.77 -24.14
C ARG A 605 21.65 15.71 -22.83
N VAL A 606 21.51 16.72 -21.97
CA VAL A 606 22.20 16.77 -20.67
C VAL A 606 21.75 15.62 -19.78
N LEU A 607 20.43 15.41 -19.64
CA LEU A 607 19.88 14.32 -18.82
C LEU A 607 20.31 12.95 -19.32
N ASP A 608 20.36 12.73 -20.64
CA ASP A 608 20.80 11.47 -21.22
C ASP A 608 22.30 11.22 -20.99
N GLN A 609 23.16 12.25 -21.07
CA GLN A 609 24.57 12.13 -20.70
C GLN A 609 24.75 11.87 -19.19
N MET A 610 23.98 12.55 -18.34
CA MET A 610 23.98 12.29 -16.89
C MET A 610 23.53 10.87 -16.56
N ARG A 611 22.59 10.30 -17.32
CA ARG A 611 22.11 8.93 -17.14
C ARG A 611 23.23 7.91 -17.35
N ASP A 612 24.13 8.14 -18.30
CA ASP A 612 25.27 7.25 -18.54
C ASP A 612 26.29 7.31 -17.39
N ALA A 613 26.55 8.50 -16.84
CA ALA A 613 27.35 8.65 -15.63
C ALA A 613 26.67 7.97 -14.42
N TRP A 614 25.36 8.14 -14.27
CA TRP A 614 24.57 7.53 -13.21
C TRP A 614 24.62 6.01 -13.23
N ARG A 615 24.57 5.37 -14.42
CA ARG A 615 24.73 3.91 -14.55
C ARG A 615 26.03 3.41 -13.91
N THR A 616 27.12 4.14 -14.10
CA THR A 616 28.43 3.81 -13.50
C THR A 616 28.41 3.99 -11.97
N LEU A 617 27.72 5.02 -11.47
CA LEU A 617 27.59 5.26 -10.03
C LEU A 617 26.66 4.24 -9.36
N ALA A 618 25.62 3.78 -10.05
CA ALA A 618 24.66 2.80 -9.55
C ALA A 618 25.32 1.47 -9.17
N GLU A 619 26.40 1.08 -9.86
CA GLU A 619 27.19 -0.12 -9.51
C GLU A 619 27.79 -0.05 -8.08
N LYS A 620 27.95 1.16 -7.53
CA LYS A 620 28.48 1.36 -6.17
C LYS A 620 27.40 1.17 -5.09
N VAL A 621 26.13 1.28 -5.44
CA VAL A 621 25.01 1.12 -4.49
C VAL A 621 24.98 -0.31 -3.96
N ALA A 622 24.55 -0.50 -2.71
CA ALA A 622 24.35 -1.82 -2.13
C ALA A 622 23.07 -2.44 -2.71
N TYR A 623 23.11 -3.71 -3.13
CA TYR A 623 21.95 -4.45 -3.63
C TYR A 623 22.09 -5.93 -3.30
N LEU A 624 20.96 -6.64 -3.22
CA LEU A 624 20.97 -8.09 -2.95
C LEU A 624 21.61 -8.85 -4.11
N GLY A 625 22.58 -9.72 -3.80
CA GLY A 625 23.37 -10.44 -4.80
C GLY A 625 24.67 -9.73 -5.21
N LYS A 626 24.97 -8.55 -4.63
CA LYS A 626 26.29 -7.93 -4.78
C LYS A 626 27.38 -8.85 -4.21
N PRO A 627 28.52 -9.04 -4.90
CA PRO A 627 29.63 -9.81 -4.36
C PRO A 627 30.16 -9.23 -3.05
N GLY A 628 30.47 -10.09 -2.07
CA GLY A 628 31.00 -9.69 -0.76
C GLY A 628 30.37 -10.44 0.41
N ASP A 629 30.61 -9.94 1.63
CA ASP A 629 29.93 -10.42 2.83
C ASP A 629 28.43 -10.09 2.73
N GLN A 630 27.63 -11.14 2.51
CA GLN A 630 26.19 -11.00 2.32
C GLN A 630 25.48 -10.45 3.57
N GLY A 631 26.03 -10.66 4.76
CA GLY A 631 25.51 -10.08 6.00
C GLY A 631 25.67 -8.56 6.02
N GLN A 632 26.87 -8.07 5.69
CA GLN A 632 27.11 -6.63 5.60
C GLN A 632 26.34 -6.00 4.43
N VAL A 633 26.28 -6.65 3.27
CA VAL A 633 25.50 -6.17 2.12
C VAL A 633 24.03 -6.01 2.49
N LEU A 634 23.45 -6.95 3.24
CA LEU A 634 22.08 -6.83 3.73
C LEU A 634 21.91 -5.63 4.67
N LEU A 635 22.84 -5.41 5.61
CA LEU A 635 22.80 -4.25 6.50
C LEU A 635 22.92 -2.93 5.73
N ASP A 636 23.82 -2.87 4.75
CA ASP A 636 24.00 -1.69 3.91
C ASP A 636 22.73 -1.40 3.08
N VAL A 637 22.08 -2.44 2.54
CA VAL A 637 20.80 -2.32 1.83
C VAL A 637 19.69 -1.82 2.77
N LEU A 638 19.61 -2.35 3.99
CA LEU A 638 18.62 -1.92 4.98
C LEU A 638 18.86 -0.49 5.50
N GLY A 639 20.10 0.00 5.40
CA GLY A 639 20.47 1.38 5.74
C GLY A 639 20.22 2.41 4.63
N LEU A 640 19.72 1.98 3.46
CA LEU A 640 19.38 2.91 2.38
C LEU A 640 18.10 3.69 2.69
N HIS A 641 18.15 5.00 2.54
CA HIS A 641 16.99 5.88 2.64
C HIS A 641 16.55 6.38 1.25
N PRO A 642 15.24 6.54 0.99
CA PRO A 642 14.73 7.03 -0.29
C PRO A 642 14.90 8.55 -0.47
N SER A 643 15.14 9.27 0.62
CA SER A 643 15.38 10.71 0.66
C SER A 643 16.50 11.06 1.65
N SER A 644 17.04 12.27 1.53
CA SER A 644 18.03 12.78 2.48
C SER A 644 17.50 12.83 3.92
N VAL A 645 18.28 12.30 4.85
CA VAL A 645 18.01 12.31 6.30
C VAL A 645 19.06 13.11 7.10
N GLU A 646 20.12 13.56 6.43
CA GLU A 646 21.17 14.40 7.03
C GLU A 646 21.48 15.58 6.11
N PHE A 647 21.57 16.77 6.70
CA PHE A 647 21.81 18.02 5.99
C PHE A 647 23.16 18.61 6.39
N HIS A 648 23.92 19.06 5.39
CA HIS A 648 25.27 19.60 5.57
C HIS A 648 25.40 20.94 4.86
N GLN A 649 26.18 21.84 5.47
CA GLN A 649 26.60 23.08 4.84
C GLN A 649 28.08 23.05 4.49
N ARG A 650 28.45 23.77 3.43
CA ARG A 650 29.85 23.98 3.05
C ARG A 650 30.06 25.46 2.76
N HIS A 651 31.08 26.04 3.38
CA HIS A 651 31.46 27.42 3.14
C HIS A 651 32.29 27.54 1.85
N ALA A 652 32.18 28.69 1.20
CA ALA A 652 33.01 29.07 0.08
C ALA A 652 33.41 30.55 0.17
N GLU A 653 34.63 30.87 -0.24
CA GLU A 653 35.15 32.24 -0.30
C GLU A 653 35.45 32.66 -1.74
N SER A 654 35.44 33.96 -2.04
CA SER A 654 35.86 34.43 -3.37
C SER A 654 37.39 34.42 -3.49
N LEU A 655 37.90 34.25 -4.73
CA LEU A 655 39.34 34.44 -4.99
C LEU A 655 39.81 35.83 -4.51
N ASP A 656 38.98 36.85 -4.75
CA ASP A 656 39.27 38.23 -4.36
C ASP A 656 39.43 38.36 -2.85
N GLN A 657 38.63 37.64 -2.06
CA GLN A 657 38.75 37.60 -0.61
C GLN A 657 40.03 36.93 -0.14
N VAL A 658 40.36 35.75 -0.68
CA VAL A 658 41.62 35.05 -0.36
C VAL A 658 42.82 35.92 -0.74
N TYR A 659 42.79 36.53 -1.92
CA TYR A 659 43.84 37.42 -2.42
C TYR A 659 43.98 38.69 -1.58
N ASN A 660 42.88 39.39 -1.29
CA ASN A 660 42.90 40.61 -0.49
C ASN A 660 43.32 40.34 0.97
N HIS A 661 42.86 39.24 1.56
CA HIS A 661 43.26 38.84 2.91
C HIS A 661 44.75 38.50 2.99
N GLY A 662 45.26 37.70 2.05
CA GLY A 662 46.68 37.39 2.06
C GLY A 662 47.55 38.59 1.66
N LYS A 663 47.08 39.50 0.79
CA LYS A 663 47.74 40.80 0.55
C LYS A 663 47.78 41.66 1.82
N PHE A 664 46.70 41.71 2.59
CA PHE A 664 46.65 42.39 3.88
C PHE A 664 47.65 41.80 4.88
N LEU A 665 47.84 40.48 4.87
CA LEU A 665 48.81 39.76 5.70
C LEU A 665 50.26 39.78 5.16
N GLY A 666 50.51 40.41 4.01
CA GLY A 666 51.84 40.47 3.38
C GLY A 666 52.32 39.18 2.69
N LEU A 667 51.41 38.24 2.42
CA LEU A 667 51.67 36.91 1.86
C LEU A 667 51.56 36.85 0.32
N SER A 668 51.84 37.95 -0.39
CA SER A 668 51.44 38.14 -1.79
C SER A 668 51.98 37.11 -2.79
N ASP A 669 53.17 36.55 -2.55
CA ASP A 669 53.82 35.62 -3.49
C ASP A 669 53.42 34.15 -3.25
N GLU A 670 52.94 33.79 -2.05
CA GLU A 670 52.53 32.42 -1.69
C GLU A 670 51.08 32.13 -2.15
N ILE A 671 50.22 33.14 -2.23
CA ILE A 671 48.83 33.03 -2.70
C ILE A 671 48.77 32.65 -4.19
N ALA A 672 49.80 32.94 -4.98
CA ALA A 672 49.87 32.51 -6.37
C ALA A 672 49.91 30.96 -6.52
N GLN A 673 50.16 30.21 -5.44
CA GLN A 673 50.22 28.75 -5.42
C GLN A 673 48.94 28.05 -4.93
N VAL A 674 47.74 28.63 -5.04
CA VAL A 674 46.47 27.91 -4.74
C VAL A 674 46.14 26.85 -5.82
N SER A 675 46.99 25.82 -5.87
CA SER A 675 47.00 24.69 -6.82
C SER A 675 45.75 23.78 -6.79
N PRO A 676 45.13 23.46 -5.62
CA PRO A 676 44.02 22.49 -5.57
C PRO A 676 42.77 22.91 -6.35
N ASN A 677 42.46 24.22 -6.37
CA ASN A 677 41.27 24.73 -7.07
C ASN A 677 41.48 24.87 -8.57
N LEU A 678 42.71 25.04 -9.07
CA LEU A 678 42.97 25.00 -10.51
C LEU A 678 42.62 23.63 -11.10
N ALA A 679 42.90 22.54 -10.38
CA ALA A 679 42.53 21.20 -10.80
C ALA A 679 41.00 20.97 -10.75
N ALA A 680 40.32 21.45 -9.71
CA ALA A 680 38.85 21.36 -9.60
C ALA A 680 38.14 22.19 -10.69
N VAL A 681 38.59 23.41 -10.92
CA VAL A 681 38.10 24.31 -11.98
C VAL A 681 38.37 23.72 -13.36
N SER A 682 39.53 23.09 -13.58
CA SER A 682 39.81 22.41 -14.85
C SER A 682 38.85 21.24 -15.07
N ARG A 683 38.63 20.37 -14.08
CA ARG A 683 37.66 19.27 -14.19
C ARG A 683 36.24 19.78 -14.44
N ALA A 684 35.81 20.83 -13.74
CA ALA A 684 34.51 21.43 -13.94
C ALA A 684 34.37 22.04 -15.35
N ARG A 685 35.42 22.71 -15.86
CA ARG A 685 35.47 23.22 -17.23
C ARG A 685 35.37 22.09 -18.26
N ASP A 686 36.10 21.01 -18.08
CA ASP A 686 36.09 19.87 -19.00
C ASP A 686 34.73 19.16 -19.00
N LEU A 687 34.08 19.06 -17.83
CA LEU A 687 32.71 18.57 -17.70
C LEU A 687 31.72 19.49 -18.42
N LEU A 688 31.77 20.81 -18.20
CA LEU A 688 30.92 21.78 -18.90
C LEU A 688 31.08 21.70 -20.42
N ARG A 689 32.33 21.54 -20.90
CA ARG A 689 32.62 21.32 -22.32
C ARG A 689 32.00 20.03 -22.85
N SER A 690 32.00 18.94 -22.07
CA SER A 690 31.32 17.70 -22.46
C SER A 690 29.80 17.86 -22.59
N TYR A 691 29.20 18.75 -21.79
CA TYR A 691 27.80 19.16 -21.90
C TYR A 691 27.55 20.21 -23.01
N GLY A 692 28.60 20.65 -23.70
CA GLY A 692 28.51 21.60 -24.82
C GLY A 692 28.62 23.08 -24.43
N TYR A 693 29.02 23.40 -23.20
CA TYR A 693 29.25 24.78 -22.75
C TYR A 693 30.73 25.16 -22.87
N THR A 694 31.02 26.14 -23.73
CA THR A 694 32.40 26.58 -24.03
C THR A 694 32.69 28.05 -23.71
N ASP A 695 31.70 28.77 -23.18
CA ASP A 695 31.79 30.21 -22.94
C ASP A 695 32.55 30.54 -21.64
N LYS A 696 32.27 31.70 -21.06
CA LYS A 696 32.89 32.18 -19.83
C LYS A 696 32.57 31.22 -18.67
N LEU A 697 33.59 30.87 -17.88
CA LEU A 697 33.38 30.07 -16.68
C LEU A 697 32.35 30.71 -15.75
N PRO A 698 31.41 29.93 -15.21
CA PRO A 698 30.42 30.48 -14.29
C PRO A 698 31.03 31.03 -13.00
N ASP A 699 30.44 32.10 -12.46
CA ASP A 699 30.95 32.81 -11.28
C ASP A 699 31.10 31.88 -10.06
N GLY A 700 30.23 30.88 -9.88
CA GLY A 700 30.31 29.89 -8.80
C GLY A 700 31.56 29.00 -8.84
N LEU A 701 32.17 28.81 -10.01
CA LEU A 701 33.44 28.09 -10.14
C LEU A 701 34.66 28.95 -9.74
N SER A 702 34.48 30.26 -9.58
CA SER A 702 35.53 31.15 -9.06
C SER A 702 35.65 31.12 -7.53
N ARG A 703 34.73 30.44 -6.84
CA ARG A 703 34.68 30.34 -5.37
C ARG A 703 35.56 29.19 -4.85
N PHE A 704 36.24 29.43 -3.73
CA PHE A 704 37.08 28.52 -3.00
C PHE A 704 36.26 27.77 -1.95
N TRP A 705 35.85 26.55 -2.29
CA TRP A 705 35.10 25.70 -1.39
C TRP A 705 35.99 25.05 -0.34
N TYR A 706 35.58 25.15 0.93
CA TYR A 706 36.26 24.46 2.02
C TYR A 706 36.18 22.94 1.83
N PRO A 707 37.26 22.18 2.14
CA PRO A 707 37.31 20.74 1.88
C PRO A 707 36.34 19.94 2.76
N THR A 708 35.98 20.46 3.92
CA THR A 708 35.08 19.82 4.89
C THR A 708 33.69 20.46 4.85
N ALA A 709 32.66 19.62 4.84
CA ALA A 709 31.29 20.05 5.08
C ALA A 709 30.93 19.85 6.56
N SER A 710 30.18 20.79 7.13
CA SER A 710 29.72 20.74 8.52
C SER A 710 28.26 20.28 8.57
N ARG A 711 27.94 19.35 9.47
CA ARG A 711 26.55 18.92 9.69
C ARG A 711 25.72 20.07 10.27
N LEU A 712 24.53 20.27 9.73
CA LEU A 712 23.53 21.16 10.30
C LEU A 712 22.85 20.43 11.46
N ASN A 713 23.01 20.95 12.69
CA ASN A 713 22.50 20.32 13.92
C ASN A 713 21.20 20.96 14.44
N GLY A 714 20.72 22.03 13.79
CA GLY A 714 19.44 22.67 14.13
C GLY A 714 18.25 21.81 13.71
N PRO A 715 17.03 22.15 14.17
CA PRO A 715 15.82 21.46 13.76
C PRO A 715 15.59 21.58 12.25
N VAL A 716 15.07 20.53 11.62
CA VAL A 716 14.80 20.54 10.16
C VAL A 716 13.48 21.26 9.87
N ILE A 717 12.42 20.91 10.61
CA ILE A 717 11.07 21.48 10.46
C ILE A 717 10.67 22.26 11.71
N ASP A 718 10.69 21.61 12.86
CA ASP A 718 10.38 22.23 14.15
C ASP A 718 11.25 21.57 15.22
N ASP A 719 11.32 22.18 16.41
CA ASP A 719 12.01 21.58 17.56
C ASP A 719 11.18 20.46 18.25
N ALA A 720 9.91 20.30 17.83
CA ALA A 720 9.04 19.21 18.22
C ALA A 720 9.30 17.93 17.39
N PRO A 721 9.03 16.73 17.93
CA PRO A 721 9.08 15.49 17.16
C PRO A 721 8.18 15.53 15.93
N LEU A 722 8.61 14.90 14.84
CA LEU A 722 7.81 14.79 13.62
C LEU A 722 6.49 14.06 13.90
N SER A 723 5.39 14.58 13.35
CA SER A 723 4.03 14.04 13.49
C SER A 723 3.37 13.88 12.12
N GLU A 724 2.67 12.78 11.92
CA GLU A 724 1.83 12.51 10.73
C GLU A 724 0.46 13.21 10.80
N ARG A 725 0.15 13.85 11.94
CA ARG A 725 -1.16 14.49 12.20
C ARG A 725 -1.04 15.96 12.54
N ASP A 726 -0.04 16.31 13.35
CA ASP A 726 0.06 17.65 13.91
C ASP A 726 0.88 18.57 12.99
N PRO A 727 0.38 19.79 12.70
CA PRO A 727 1.14 20.80 11.97
C PRO A 727 2.25 21.39 12.84
N ILE A 728 3.02 22.32 12.27
CA ILE A 728 4.00 23.12 13.01
C ILE A 728 3.31 23.84 14.18
N ARG A 729 3.96 23.89 15.34
CA ARG A 729 3.39 24.54 16.52
C ARG A 729 3.28 26.06 16.33
N GLU A 730 2.56 26.71 17.24
CA GLU A 730 2.38 28.16 17.24
C GLU A 730 3.66 28.91 17.68
N TRP A 731 4.18 29.79 16.81
CA TRP A 731 5.40 30.58 17.04
C TRP A 731 5.13 32.07 17.28
N THR A 732 3.95 32.57 16.93
CA THR A 732 3.57 33.99 17.07
C THR A 732 2.66 34.24 18.27
N ALA A 733 2.63 35.48 18.78
CA ALA A 733 1.81 35.83 19.94
C ALA A 733 0.30 35.64 19.73
N ASP A 734 -0.16 35.64 18.48
CA ASP A 734 -1.55 35.46 18.06
C ASP A 734 -1.91 34.02 17.64
N GLY A 735 -1.02 33.05 17.91
CA GLY A 735 -1.34 31.63 17.74
C GLY A 735 -1.11 31.06 16.34
N ARG A 736 -0.34 31.74 15.47
CA ARG A 736 0.01 31.26 14.13
C ARG A 736 1.31 30.45 14.16
N ASN A 737 1.42 29.49 13.24
CA ASN A 737 2.70 28.84 12.97
C ASN A 737 3.58 29.71 12.05
N TYR A 738 4.87 29.38 11.90
CA TYR A 738 5.78 30.24 11.14
C TYR A 738 5.53 30.20 9.62
N VAL A 739 4.90 29.16 9.05
CA VAL A 739 4.58 29.10 7.61
C VAL A 739 3.39 30.00 7.31
N GLU A 740 2.37 29.97 8.17
CA GLU A 740 1.25 30.92 8.12
C GLU A 740 1.74 32.36 8.29
N TRP A 741 2.62 32.61 9.28
CA TRP A 741 3.25 33.93 9.44
C TRP A 741 4.03 34.37 8.20
N LEU A 742 4.80 33.47 7.56
CA LEU A 742 5.54 33.79 6.33
C LEU A 742 4.60 34.15 5.18
N SER A 743 3.47 33.45 5.05
CA SER A 743 2.44 33.74 4.03
C SER A 743 1.89 35.16 4.21
N ASP A 744 1.52 35.53 5.44
CA ASP A 744 0.98 36.85 5.74
C ASP A 744 2.05 37.97 5.63
N ALA A 745 3.24 37.72 6.18
CA ALA A 745 4.36 38.66 6.20
C ALA A 745 4.91 38.94 4.79
N ALA A 746 4.69 38.06 3.82
CA ALA A 746 5.11 38.25 2.43
C ALA A 746 4.48 39.45 1.72
N SER A 747 3.51 40.13 2.36
CA SER A 747 2.98 41.42 1.92
C SER A 747 3.80 42.63 2.41
N SER A 748 4.79 42.42 3.28
CA SER A 748 5.58 43.47 3.94
C SER A 748 7.05 43.09 4.01
N LEU A 749 7.89 43.80 3.24
CA LEU A 749 9.34 43.57 3.23
C LEU A 749 9.95 43.73 4.64
N GLU A 750 9.48 44.72 5.40
CA GLU A 750 10.01 45.00 6.73
C GLU A 750 9.61 43.93 7.75
N ASP A 751 8.41 43.38 7.68
CA ASP A 751 8.00 42.32 8.62
C ASP A 751 8.78 41.02 8.35
N LEU A 752 9.01 40.67 7.08
CA LEU A 752 9.91 39.58 6.72
C LEU A 752 11.34 39.83 7.16
N ARG A 753 11.90 41.01 6.86
CA ARG A 753 13.31 41.33 7.12
C ARG A 753 13.61 41.47 8.62
N LEU A 754 12.69 42.05 9.38
CA LEU A 754 12.86 42.28 10.82
C LEU A 754 12.26 41.19 11.69
N GLU A 755 11.57 40.20 11.11
CA GLU A 755 11.04 39.03 11.82
C GLU A 755 10.09 39.44 12.96
N ARG A 756 9.20 40.39 12.67
CA ARG A 756 8.29 40.97 13.68
C ARG A 756 7.12 40.03 13.99
N GLY A 757 6.76 39.93 15.27
CA GLY A 757 5.55 39.22 15.73
C GLY A 757 5.76 37.84 16.37
N PHE A 758 7.00 37.34 16.42
CA PHE A 758 7.31 36.10 17.14
C PHE A 758 7.25 36.23 18.66
N LYS A 759 6.84 35.16 19.33
CA LYS A 759 6.80 35.09 20.81
C LYS A 759 8.17 35.46 21.37
N ASN A 760 8.20 36.40 22.31
CA ASN A 760 9.41 36.89 22.98
C ASN A 760 10.52 37.44 22.04
N GLY A 761 10.19 37.78 20.79
CA GLY A 761 11.18 38.24 19.81
C GLY A 761 12.18 37.18 19.37
N HIS A 762 11.83 35.89 19.51
CA HIS A 762 12.69 34.77 19.09
C HIS A 762 12.10 34.09 17.85
N PRO A 763 12.63 34.37 16.65
CA PRO A 763 12.23 33.66 15.45
C PRO A 763 12.68 32.18 15.49
N PRO A 764 12.05 31.28 14.72
CA PRO A 764 12.48 29.89 14.60
C PRO A 764 13.88 29.78 13.98
N ASP A 765 14.66 28.78 14.40
CA ASP A 765 15.96 28.43 13.81
C ASP A 765 15.89 27.16 12.92
N ALA A 766 14.68 26.70 12.61
CA ALA A 766 14.45 25.55 11.77
C ALA A 766 14.92 25.76 10.33
N LEU A 767 15.51 24.73 9.72
CA LEU A 767 16.03 24.79 8.36
C LEU A 767 14.95 25.20 7.35
N LEU A 768 13.73 24.66 7.47
CA LEU A 768 12.61 25.04 6.60
C LEU A 768 12.27 26.53 6.71
N TYR A 769 12.20 27.08 7.92
CA TYR A 769 11.95 28.51 8.13
C TYR A 769 13.01 29.39 7.46
N LEU A 770 14.30 29.07 7.70
CA LEU A 770 15.42 29.81 7.14
C LEU A 770 15.40 29.82 5.61
N LEU A 771 15.10 28.67 4.99
CA LEU A 771 15.03 28.53 3.53
C LEU A 771 13.82 29.25 2.93
N LEU A 772 12.62 29.10 3.52
CA LEU A 772 11.40 29.77 3.02
C LEU A 772 11.52 31.28 3.12
N ARG A 773 11.99 31.79 4.27
CA ARG A 773 12.22 33.23 4.45
C ARG A 773 13.23 33.76 3.44
N HIS A 774 14.35 33.05 3.25
CA HIS A 774 15.35 33.43 2.25
C HIS A 774 14.73 33.43 0.84
N ALA A 775 13.92 32.43 0.50
CA ALA A 775 13.26 32.35 -0.80
C ALA A 775 12.32 33.53 -1.07
N LEU A 776 11.54 33.98 -0.07
CA LEU A 776 10.69 35.18 -0.20
C LEU A 776 11.52 36.45 -0.40
N LEU A 777 12.60 36.62 0.37
CA LEU A 777 13.48 37.79 0.24
C LEU A 777 14.17 37.86 -1.13
N LEU A 778 14.54 36.69 -1.70
CA LEU A 778 15.03 36.61 -3.07
C LEU A 778 13.97 37.02 -4.08
N SER A 779 12.74 36.52 -3.94
CA SER A 779 11.65 36.90 -4.85
C SER A 779 11.31 38.38 -4.81
N TYR A 780 11.36 39.03 -3.64
CA TYR A 780 11.22 40.49 -3.57
C TYR A 780 12.22 41.20 -4.47
N TYR A 781 13.49 40.77 -4.42
CA TYR A 781 14.54 41.33 -5.26
C TYR A 781 14.33 41.03 -6.75
N GLU A 782 13.97 39.78 -7.09
CA GLU A 782 13.74 39.36 -8.47
C GLU A 782 12.53 40.08 -9.10
N VAL A 783 11.41 40.17 -8.38
CA VAL A 783 10.22 40.93 -8.82
C VAL A 783 10.55 42.42 -8.97
N GLY A 784 11.32 43.00 -8.05
CA GLY A 784 11.78 44.39 -8.14
C GLY A 784 12.69 44.67 -9.34
N LEU A 785 13.43 43.68 -9.84
CA LEU A 785 14.19 43.78 -11.09
C LEU A 785 13.28 43.58 -12.31
N GLY A 786 12.31 42.66 -12.25
CA GLY A 786 11.32 42.44 -13.30
C GLY A 786 10.52 43.71 -13.57
N LEU A 787 9.98 44.33 -12.51
CA LEU A 787 9.24 45.60 -12.59
C LEU A 787 10.02 46.73 -13.26
N ARG A 788 11.31 46.88 -12.93
CA ARG A 788 12.18 47.88 -13.57
C ARG A 788 12.47 47.55 -15.03
N THR A 789 12.50 46.27 -15.38
CA THR A 789 12.66 45.82 -16.77
C THR A 789 11.39 46.12 -17.57
N ASP A 790 10.21 45.82 -17.00
CA ASP A 790 8.91 46.09 -17.61
C ASP A 790 8.65 47.59 -17.79
N ALA A 791 9.11 48.42 -16.85
CA ALA A 791 9.08 49.88 -16.95
C ALA A 791 10.14 50.48 -17.89
N GLY A 792 11.05 49.66 -18.44
CA GLY A 792 12.13 50.12 -19.33
C GLY A 792 13.25 50.90 -18.62
N VAL A 793 13.31 50.85 -17.29
CA VAL A 793 14.38 51.46 -16.49
C VAL A 793 15.68 50.67 -16.62
N LEU A 794 15.58 49.35 -16.65
CA LEU A 794 16.67 48.43 -16.91
C LEU A 794 16.42 47.69 -18.21
N ASP A 795 17.46 47.50 -19.02
CA ASP A 795 17.42 46.49 -20.07
C ASP A 795 17.63 45.07 -19.49
N GLN A 796 17.32 44.04 -20.28
CA GLN A 796 17.48 42.65 -19.86
C GLN A 796 18.92 42.30 -19.45
N ALA A 797 19.94 42.89 -20.08
CA ALA A 797 21.33 42.61 -19.76
C ALA A 797 21.75 43.23 -18.43
N GLN A 798 21.26 44.44 -18.14
CA GLN A 798 21.44 45.15 -16.88
C GLN A 798 20.74 44.42 -15.73
N ALA A 799 19.46 44.05 -15.89
CA ALA A 799 18.72 43.26 -14.90
C ALA A 799 19.42 41.91 -14.64
N ARG A 800 19.92 41.26 -15.70
CA ARG A 800 20.65 40.00 -15.58
C ARG A 800 22.01 40.16 -14.89
N ALA A 801 22.72 41.26 -15.13
CA ALA A 801 23.96 41.57 -14.43
C ALA A 801 23.72 41.91 -12.95
N ALA A 802 22.58 42.51 -12.60
CA ALA A 802 22.19 42.83 -11.23
C ALA A 802 21.95 41.56 -10.37
N MET A 803 21.61 40.42 -10.98
CA MET A 803 21.50 39.13 -10.26
C MET A 803 22.82 38.64 -9.64
N ARG A 804 23.97 39.18 -10.06
CA ARG A 804 25.28 38.81 -9.51
C ARG A 804 25.45 39.37 -8.11
N GLU A 805 26.18 38.65 -7.27
CA GLU A 805 26.57 39.16 -5.95
C GLU A 805 27.88 39.92 -6.04
N ALA A 806 27.91 41.13 -5.47
CA ALA A 806 29.15 41.87 -5.28
C ALA A 806 30.06 41.09 -4.30
N PRO A 807 31.35 40.86 -4.63
CA PRO A 807 32.27 40.15 -3.73
C PRO A 807 32.47 40.88 -2.39
N PHE A 808 32.36 42.22 -2.42
CA PHE A 808 32.38 43.08 -1.25
C PHE A 808 31.34 44.17 -1.42
N VAL A 809 30.58 44.46 -0.37
CA VAL A 809 29.61 45.57 -0.37
C VAL A 809 30.31 46.85 0.08
N HIS A 810 30.06 47.96 -0.61
CA HIS A 810 30.68 49.28 -0.43
C HIS A 810 32.21 49.33 -0.64
N VAL A 811 32.82 48.29 -1.21
CA VAL A 811 34.27 48.20 -1.45
C VAL A 811 34.53 47.79 -2.89
N GLN A 812 34.53 48.75 -3.81
CA GLN A 812 34.91 48.54 -5.22
C GLN A 812 35.54 49.79 -5.85
N ALA A 813 36.55 49.59 -6.71
CA ALA A 813 37.10 50.65 -7.55
C ALA A 813 36.31 50.77 -8.87
N GLY A 814 35.79 51.95 -9.19
CA GLY A 814 35.13 52.24 -10.48
C GLY A 814 33.61 52.07 -10.53
N GLY A 815 32.92 51.91 -9.39
CA GLY A 815 31.46 51.89 -9.31
C GLY A 815 30.92 51.52 -7.92
N PRO A 816 29.62 51.75 -7.64
CA PRO A 816 28.98 51.33 -6.39
C PRO A 816 28.82 49.81 -6.33
N SER A 817 29.25 49.19 -5.23
CA SER A 817 29.10 47.75 -4.94
C SER A 817 28.04 47.55 -3.86
N GLU A 818 26.80 47.75 -4.23
CA GLU A 818 25.72 47.85 -3.25
C GLU A 818 25.02 46.51 -3.02
N SER A 819 24.41 46.35 -1.86
CA SER A 819 23.66 45.14 -1.53
C SER A 819 22.33 45.10 -2.28
N ARG A 820 21.76 43.90 -2.44
CA ARG A 820 20.40 43.70 -3.00
C ARG A 820 19.33 44.52 -2.25
N TRP A 821 19.55 44.81 -0.97
CA TRP A 821 18.67 45.65 -0.16
C TRP A 821 18.56 47.08 -0.69
N GLN A 822 19.68 47.68 -1.12
CA GLN A 822 19.66 49.04 -1.62
C GLN A 822 18.69 49.18 -2.80
N ALA A 823 18.65 48.18 -3.68
CA ALA A 823 17.76 48.16 -4.82
C ALA A 823 16.27 48.05 -4.45
N LEU A 824 15.94 47.55 -3.26
CA LEU A 824 14.57 47.47 -2.73
C LEU A 824 14.15 48.75 -2.00
N TYR A 825 15.08 49.45 -1.36
CA TYR A 825 14.82 50.72 -0.66
C TYR A 825 14.89 51.96 -1.57
N GLN A 826 15.28 51.81 -2.82
CA GLN A 826 15.22 52.88 -3.81
C GLN A 826 13.76 53.16 -4.18
N THR A 827 13.45 54.44 -4.41
CA THR A 827 12.20 54.88 -5.04
C THR A 827 12.41 55.00 -6.54
N ASP A 828 11.41 54.59 -7.32
CA ASP A 828 11.47 54.65 -8.78
C ASP A 828 10.07 54.96 -9.33
N ALA A 829 9.81 56.24 -9.56
CA ALA A 829 8.49 56.71 -9.99
C ALA A 829 8.05 56.13 -11.36
N ALA A 830 8.98 55.64 -12.19
CA ALA A 830 8.63 54.97 -13.44
C ALA A 830 8.00 53.59 -13.21
N VAL A 831 8.29 52.96 -12.07
CA VAL A 831 7.72 51.67 -11.65
C VAL A 831 6.51 51.88 -10.76
N THR A 832 6.63 52.69 -9.70
CA THR A 832 5.63 52.79 -8.64
C THR A 832 4.53 53.82 -8.95
N GLY A 833 4.82 54.77 -9.85
CA GLY A 833 3.99 55.96 -10.05
C GLY A 833 4.08 57.00 -8.92
N ASP A 834 4.90 56.76 -7.89
CA ASP A 834 5.05 57.60 -6.69
C ASP A 834 6.52 57.63 -6.23
N ASP A 835 7.11 58.82 -6.13
CA ASP A 835 8.52 59.02 -5.77
C ASP A 835 8.82 58.83 -4.27
N GLN A 836 7.78 58.64 -3.44
CA GLN A 836 7.89 58.35 -2.02
C GLN A 836 7.80 56.86 -1.69
N VAL A 837 7.30 56.03 -2.62
CA VAL A 837 7.12 54.59 -2.41
C VAL A 837 8.37 53.87 -2.88
N THR A 838 8.97 53.09 -1.98
CA THR A 838 10.11 52.24 -2.33
C THR A 838 9.69 51.05 -3.19
N ILE A 839 10.60 50.51 -3.99
CA ILE A 839 10.33 49.28 -4.77
C ILE A 839 9.85 48.14 -3.85
N GLY A 840 10.44 47.99 -2.67
CA GLY A 840 10.07 46.97 -1.70
C GLY A 840 8.65 47.12 -1.17
N GLU A 841 8.22 48.34 -0.83
CA GLU A 841 6.83 48.62 -0.42
C GLU A 841 5.84 48.35 -1.56
N TYR A 842 6.21 48.73 -2.79
CA TYR A 842 5.37 48.49 -3.96
C TYR A 842 5.18 46.99 -4.23
N VAL A 843 6.26 46.20 -4.18
CA VAL A 843 6.21 44.74 -4.37
C VAL A 843 5.36 44.07 -3.29
N GLY A 844 5.49 44.48 -2.02
CA GLY A 844 4.67 43.95 -0.93
C GLY A 844 3.17 44.24 -1.10
N ALA A 845 2.83 45.44 -1.59
CA ALA A 845 1.44 45.81 -1.89
C ALA A 845 0.88 45.13 -3.16
N HIS A 846 1.75 44.64 -4.05
CA HIS A 846 1.37 44.05 -5.34
C HIS A 846 2.11 42.72 -5.60
N PRO A 847 1.87 41.67 -4.81
CA PRO A 847 2.57 40.38 -4.95
C PRO A 847 2.37 39.71 -6.31
N GLN A 848 1.30 40.06 -7.04
CA GLN A 848 1.01 39.61 -8.40
C GLN A 848 1.78 40.37 -9.50
N ALA A 849 2.61 41.35 -9.14
CA ALA A 849 3.37 42.15 -10.09
C ALA A 849 4.43 41.33 -10.86
N ALA A 850 4.93 41.92 -11.94
CA ALA A 850 5.86 41.29 -12.89
C ALA A 850 5.31 39.94 -13.41
N ASP A 851 5.99 38.82 -13.13
CA ASP A 851 5.60 37.48 -13.56
C ASP A 851 4.69 36.74 -12.55
N GLY A 852 4.33 37.40 -11.44
CA GLY A 852 3.50 36.81 -10.38
C GLY A 852 4.24 35.81 -9.47
N GLN A 853 5.57 35.71 -9.53
CA GLN A 853 6.34 34.75 -8.74
C GLN A 853 6.10 34.83 -7.23
N LEU A 854 5.99 36.06 -6.68
CA LEU A 854 5.76 36.24 -5.24
C LEU A 854 4.35 35.77 -4.85
N ALA A 855 3.31 36.11 -5.63
CA ALA A 855 1.96 35.60 -5.42
C ALA A 855 1.90 34.07 -5.48
N ASP A 856 2.60 33.46 -6.44
CA ASP A 856 2.71 32.00 -6.57
C ASP A 856 3.34 31.36 -5.31
N GLN A 857 4.39 31.97 -4.75
CA GLN A 857 4.99 31.49 -3.49
C GLN A 857 4.05 31.65 -2.30
N ILE A 858 3.32 32.76 -2.19
CA ILE A 858 2.33 32.97 -1.12
C ILE A 858 1.25 31.90 -1.20
N ALA A 859 0.70 31.65 -2.40
CA ALA A 859 -0.26 30.58 -2.62
C ALA A 859 0.30 29.20 -2.25
N ALA A 860 1.60 28.95 -2.50
CA ALA A 860 2.24 27.72 -2.08
C ALA A 860 2.37 27.59 -0.55
N LEU A 861 2.68 28.68 0.16
CA LEU A 861 2.73 28.69 1.63
C LEU A 861 1.34 28.44 2.23
N ASP A 862 0.29 29.00 1.63
CA ASP A 862 -1.09 28.75 2.05
C ASP A 862 -1.51 27.28 1.91
N LEU A 863 -0.97 26.55 0.93
CA LEU A 863 -1.19 25.11 0.78
C LEU A 863 -0.39 24.29 1.82
N LEU A 864 0.71 24.83 2.35
CA LEU A 864 1.61 24.13 3.28
C LEU A 864 1.33 24.41 4.76
N LYS A 865 0.70 25.54 5.10
CA LYS A 865 0.61 26.02 6.49
C LYS A 865 -0.11 25.09 7.47
N HIS A 866 -0.93 24.16 6.99
CA HIS A 866 -1.62 23.16 7.83
C HIS A 866 -1.11 21.73 7.61
N ALA A 867 -0.05 21.55 6.80
CA ALA A 867 0.52 20.24 6.57
C ALA A 867 1.23 19.72 7.84
N PRO A 868 1.05 18.42 8.19
CA PRO A 868 1.77 17.80 9.29
C PRO A 868 3.30 17.89 9.16
N THR A 869 4.00 17.99 10.29
CA THR A 869 5.46 18.19 10.31
C THR A 869 6.24 17.08 9.62
N ALA A 870 5.81 15.82 9.71
CA ALA A 870 6.46 14.69 9.02
C ALA A 870 6.30 14.78 7.48
N ARG A 871 5.16 15.29 6.99
CA ARG A 871 4.92 15.48 5.54
C ARG A 871 5.73 16.65 5.00
N LEU A 872 5.86 17.73 5.78
CA LEU A 872 6.75 18.86 5.45
C LEU A 872 8.22 18.44 5.39
N GLU A 873 8.68 17.60 6.31
CA GLU A 873 10.05 17.04 6.31
C GLU A 873 10.34 16.28 5.02
N ARG A 874 9.44 15.38 4.62
CA ARG A 874 9.56 14.63 3.36
C ARG A 874 9.56 15.56 2.16
N CYS A 875 8.64 16.53 2.09
CA CYS A 875 8.60 17.48 0.97
C CYS A 875 9.89 18.31 0.87
N LEU A 876 10.44 18.75 2.00
CA LEU A 876 11.70 19.49 2.04
C LEU A 876 12.88 18.62 1.56
N ALA A 877 13.00 17.41 2.11
CA ALA A 877 14.07 16.48 1.75
C ALA A 877 14.02 16.13 0.25
N GLU A 878 12.83 15.77 -0.25
CA GLU A 878 12.61 15.48 -1.67
C GLU A 878 12.97 16.66 -2.58
N HIS A 879 12.63 17.89 -2.21
CA HIS A 879 12.99 19.08 -2.99
C HIS A 879 14.50 19.31 -3.04
N ILE A 880 15.18 19.20 -1.89
CA ILE A 880 16.65 19.30 -1.81
C ILE A 880 17.31 18.20 -2.65
N ASP A 881 16.74 17.00 -2.65
CA ASP A 881 17.23 15.85 -3.43
C ASP A 881 17.09 16.08 -4.94
N ILE A 882 15.95 16.61 -5.39
CA ILE A 882 15.71 17.02 -6.79
C ILE A 882 16.73 18.07 -7.25
N ALA A 883 17.05 19.03 -6.38
CA ALA A 883 18.00 20.10 -6.66
C ALA A 883 19.47 19.64 -6.61
N SER A 884 19.77 18.48 -6.04
CA SER A 884 21.15 18.02 -5.79
C SER A 884 21.57 16.81 -6.61
N HIS A 885 20.83 15.69 -6.54
CA HIS A 885 21.32 14.41 -7.07
C HIS A 885 20.25 13.49 -7.67
N ARG A 886 18.95 13.80 -7.53
CA ARG A 886 17.87 12.95 -8.04
C ARG A 886 17.59 13.11 -9.53
N LEU A 887 18.53 12.60 -10.32
CA LEU A 887 18.41 12.54 -11.77
C LEU A 887 17.17 11.78 -12.24
N ASP A 888 16.76 10.74 -11.51
CA ASP A 888 15.59 9.92 -11.82
C ASP A 888 14.28 10.75 -11.84
N ALA A 889 14.13 11.71 -10.92
CA ALA A 889 12.97 12.61 -10.89
C ALA A 889 12.88 13.49 -12.16
N TRP A 890 14.02 13.97 -12.65
CA TRP A 890 14.10 14.75 -13.90
C TRP A 890 13.82 13.89 -15.13
N LEU A 891 14.37 12.67 -15.17
CA LEU A 891 14.09 11.71 -16.26
C LEU A 891 12.60 11.36 -16.31
N LEU A 892 11.97 11.15 -15.15
CA LEU A 892 10.53 10.91 -15.02
C LEU A 892 9.70 12.14 -15.35
N GLY A 893 10.17 13.36 -15.04
CA GLY A 893 9.49 14.59 -15.43
C GLY A 893 9.22 14.70 -16.92
N ARG A 894 10.11 14.16 -17.77
CA ARG A 894 9.88 14.08 -19.23
C ARG A 894 8.71 13.17 -19.58
N VAL A 895 8.61 12.03 -18.88
CA VAL A 895 7.53 11.07 -19.05
C VAL A 895 6.22 11.66 -18.55
N HIS A 896 6.24 12.39 -17.43
CA HIS A 896 5.06 13.07 -16.91
C HIS A 896 4.57 14.18 -17.84
N TYR A 897 5.47 14.98 -18.42
CA TYR A 897 5.12 15.97 -19.44
C TYR A 897 4.42 15.33 -20.63
N ALA A 898 5.00 14.26 -21.18
CA ALA A 898 4.42 13.54 -22.32
C ALA A 898 3.05 12.93 -21.96
N LEU A 899 2.93 12.32 -20.78
CA LEU A 899 1.68 11.75 -20.28
C LEU A 899 0.61 12.84 -20.10
N ALA A 900 0.97 14.00 -19.54
CA ALA A 900 0.07 15.13 -19.38
C ALA A 900 -0.37 15.71 -20.74
N ALA A 901 0.54 15.81 -21.72
CA ALA A 901 0.20 16.29 -23.06
C ALA A 901 -0.81 15.37 -23.77
N VAL A 902 -0.70 14.06 -23.55
CA VAL A 902 -1.65 13.05 -24.05
C VAL A 902 -2.98 13.10 -23.29
N ARG A 903 -2.93 13.26 -21.96
CA ARG A 903 -4.13 13.29 -21.10
C ARG A 903 -4.92 14.58 -21.20
N TYR A 904 -4.27 15.72 -21.36
CA TYR A 904 -4.91 17.02 -21.46
C TYR A 904 -4.63 17.62 -22.84
N PRO A 905 -5.25 17.10 -23.91
CA PRO A 905 -5.00 17.62 -25.24
C PRO A 905 -5.72 18.98 -25.42
N PRO A 906 -5.18 19.92 -26.22
CA PRO A 906 -5.75 21.28 -26.39
C PRO A 906 -7.23 21.31 -26.78
N GLU A 907 -7.73 20.29 -27.49
CA GLU A 907 -9.12 20.22 -27.96
C GLU A 907 -10.15 19.94 -26.86
N ARG A 908 -9.72 19.66 -25.61
CA ARG A 908 -10.61 19.32 -24.49
C ARG A 908 -10.68 20.38 -23.40
N GLU A 909 -10.17 21.59 -23.64
CA GLU A 909 -10.27 22.75 -22.71
C GLU A 909 -9.90 22.39 -21.25
N GLY A 910 -8.85 21.59 -21.05
CA GLY A 910 -8.36 21.19 -19.72
C GLY A 910 -9.04 19.95 -19.12
N ALA A 911 -10.08 19.40 -19.75
CA ALA A 911 -10.69 18.13 -19.34
C ALA A 911 -9.80 16.94 -19.76
N PRO A 912 -9.57 15.97 -18.87
CA PRO A 912 -8.75 14.79 -19.18
C PRO A 912 -9.42 13.93 -20.26
N ARG A 913 -8.59 13.36 -21.14
CA ARG A 913 -8.98 12.37 -22.14
C ARG A 913 -9.26 11.03 -21.43
N PRO A 914 -10.50 10.52 -21.49
CA PRO A 914 -10.82 9.22 -20.91
C PRO A 914 -10.27 8.08 -21.76
N GLY A 915 -10.21 6.89 -21.17
CA GLY A 915 -9.80 5.66 -21.86
C GLY A 915 -8.38 5.24 -21.50
N VAL A 916 -8.15 3.93 -21.50
CA VAL A 916 -6.84 3.33 -21.26
C VAL A 916 -6.76 1.97 -21.93
N HIS A 917 -5.63 1.67 -22.54
CA HIS A 917 -5.34 0.33 -23.04
C HIS A 917 -4.87 -0.55 -21.88
N ILE A 918 -5.15 -1.84 -21.97
CA ILE A 918 -4.84 -2.81 -20.92
C ILE A 918 -3.78 -3.80 -21.42
N GLY A 919 -2.78 -4.04 -20.59
CA GLY A 919 -1.81 -5.08 -20.80
C GLY A 919 -1.33 -5.67 -19.48
N ALA A 920 -0.36 -6.56 -19.59
CA ALA A 920 0.23 -7.28 -18.48
C ALA A 920 1.74 -7.38 -18.68
N TYR A 921 2.48 -7.37 -17.59
CA TYR A 921 3.92 -7.58 -17.62
C TYR A 921 4.40 -8.45 -16.46
N ALA A 922 5.50 -9.14 -16.68
CA ALA A 922 6.26 -9.82 -15.64
C ALA A 922 7.75 -9.80 -16.00
N CYS A 923 8.62 -9.70 -15.00
CA CYS A 923 10.07 -9.64 -15.22
C CYS A 923 10.80 -10.51 -14.19
N VAL A 924 11.85 -11.20 -14.63
CA VAL A 924 12.83 -11.88 -13.76
C VAL A 924 14.22 -11.51 -14.26
N GLU A 925 15.13 -11.21 -13.34
CA GLU A 925 16.53 -10.87 -13.64
C GLU A 925 17.49 -11.89 -13.03
N ASN A 926 18.69 -11.96 -13.59
CA ASN A 926 19.78 -12.81 -13.10
C ASN A 926 19.33 -14.26 -12.87
N LEU A 927 18.70 -14.86 -13.88
CA LEU A 927 18.28 -16.25 -13.80
C LEU A 927 19.48 -17.18 -14.05
N HIS A 928 19.76 -18.02 -13.07
CA HIS A 928 20.80 -19.05 -13.11
C HIS A 928 20.17 -20.44 -13.13
N ARG A 929 20.79 -21.39 -13.83
CA ARG A 929 20.51 -22.80 -13.61
C ARG A 929 21.11 -23.23 -12.28
N SER A 930 20.39 -24.04 -11.50
CA SER A 930 20.96 -24.68 -10.31
C SER A 930 22.11 -25.60 -10.72
N SER A 931 23.28 -25.44 -10.10
CA SER A 931 24.43 -26.33 -10.27
C SER A 931 24.27 -27.67 -9.52
N ALA A 932 23.30 -27.74 -8.60
CA ALA A 932 22.99 -28.97 -7.89
C ALA A 932 22.29 -29.95 -8.84
N ARG A 933 22.97 -31.06 -9.12
CA ARG A 933 22.37 -32.14 -9.92
C ARG A 933 21.39 -32.90 -9.04
N PRO A 934 20.09 -32.96 -9.40
CA PRO A 934 19.15 -33.79 -8.68
C PRO A 934 19.61 -35.24 -8.71
N GLU A 935 19.63 -35.89 -7.56
CA GLU A 935 19.96 -37.30 -7.44
C GLU A 935 18.68 -38.13 -7.57
N GLY A 936 18.78 -39.35 -8.10
CA GLY A 936 17.65 -40.27 -8.15
C GLY A 936 17.19 -40.59 -6.72
N ALA A 937 16.00 -40.13 -6.35
CA ALA A 937 15.43 -40.42 -5.05
C ALA A 937 15.07 -41.91 -4.97
N ARG A 938 15.32 -42.52 -3.81
CA ARG A 938 14.74 -43.82 -3.42
C ARG A 938 13.66 -43.58 -2.37
N PRO A 939 12.51 -43.03 -2.78
CA PRO A 939 11.45 -42.67 -1.86
C PRO A 939 10.93 -43.90 -1.11
N ARG A 940 10.47 -43.69 0.13
CA ARG A 940 9.80 -44.69 0.96
C ARG A 940 8.36 -44.25 1.22
N GLY A 941 7.49 -45.20 1.56
CA GLY A 941 6.09 -44.90 1.91
C GLY A 941 5.30 -44.34 0.72
N VAL A 942 4.58 -43.24 0.94
CA VAL A 942 3.68 -42.63 -0.06
C VAL A 942 4.42 -42.23 -1.34
N LEU A 943 5.61 -41.63 -1.21
CA LEU A 943 6.40 -41.20 -2.38
C LEU A 943 6.89 -42.38 -3.25
N ALA A 944 7.06 -43.57 -2.67
CA ALA A 944 7.41 -44.78 -3.43
C ALA A 944 6.24 -45.25 -4.31
N ARG A 945 5.02 -45.09 -3.81
CA ARG A 945 3.79 -45.39 -4.57
C ARG A 945 3.60 -44.38 -5.71
N GLU A 946 3.85 -43.10 -5.45
CA GLU A 946 3.79 -42.06 -6.49
C GLU A 946 4.82 -42.28 -7.60
N GLN A 947 6.06 -42.64 -7.26
CA GLN A 947 7.07 -42.96 -8.28
C GLN A 947 6.64 -44.14 -9.17
N ALA A 948 6.07 -45.19 -8.58
CA ALA A 948 5.57 -46.34 -9.33
C ALA A 948 4.40 -45.97 -10.26
N ARG A 949 3.56 -45.02 -9.84
CA ARG A 949 2.42 -44.49 -10.64
C ARG A 949 2.88 -43.61 -11.79
N LEU A 950 3.80 -42.68 -11.54
CA LEU A 950 4.33 -41.73 -12.54
C LEU A 950 5.16 -42.42 -13.63
N GLY A 951 5.58 -43.67 -13.42
CA GLY A 951 6.44 -44.41 -14.35
C GLY A 951 7.80 -43.74 -14.59
N SER A 952 8.17 -42.79 -13.73
CA SER A 952 9.32 -41.89 -13.89
C SER A 952 10.06 -41.79 -12.56
N PRO A 953 11.41 -41.74 -12.55
CA PRO A 953 12.17 -41.59 -11.31
C PRO A 953 11.83 -40.27 -10.61
N LEU A 954 11.65 -40.31 -9.29
CA LEU A 954 11.61 -39.11 -8.46
C LEU A 954 13.03 -38.61 -8.24
N TRP A 955 13.21 -37.30 -8.23
CA TRP A 955 14.50 -36.65 -8.08
C TRP A 955 14.55 -35.88 -6.77
N HIS A 956 15.66 -35.98 -6.06
CA HIS A 956 15.94 -35.28 -4.81
C HIS A 956 17.13 -34.35 -5.01
N GLU A 957 16.96 -33.06 -4.78
CA GLU A 957 18.05 -32.10 -4.82
C GLU A 957 18.64 -31.97 -3.41
N PRO A 958 19.89 -32.40 -3.15
CA PRO A 958 20.44 -32.47 -1.79
C PRO A 958 20.55 -31.13 -1.07
N SER A 959 20.72 -30.04 -1.82
CA SER A 959 20.73 -28.67 -1.31
C SER A 959 19.32 -28.13 -1.00
N ASN A 960 18.28 -28.77 -1.53
CA ASN A 960 16.89 -28.39 -1.29
C ASN A 960 16.41 -29.05 0.00
N ALA A 961 16.29 -28.27 1.07
CA ALA A 961 15.81 -28.79 2.36
C ALA A 961 14.28 -29.10 2.38
N GLY A 962 13.60 -29.11 1.23
CA GLY A 962 12.19 -29.49 1.03
C GLY A 962 11.18 -28.35 1.20
N PHE A 963 9.89 -28.65 1.06
CA PHE A 963 8.81 -27.69 1.28
C PHE A 963 8.37 -27.65 2.76
N ILE A 964 8.02 -26.46 3.25
CA ILE A 964 7.32 -26.32 4.54
C ILE A 964 5.84 -26.17 4.23
N PHE A 965 5.02 -27.11 4.70
CA PHE A 965 3.58 -26.93 4.69
C PHE A 965 3.15 -26.16 5.93
N ALA A 966 2.57 -24.97 5.74
CA ALA A 966 2.11 -24.12 6.81
C ALA A 966 0.64 -23.72 6.59
N PRO A 967 -0.22 -23.75 7.63
CA PRO A 967 -1.64 -23.39 7.52
C PRO A 967 -1.90 -21.91 7.18
N SER A 968 -0.88 -21.05 7.28
CA SER A 968 -0.97 -19.63 6.97
C SER A 968 0.39 -19.08 6.54
N LEU A 969 0.39 -17.94 5.84
CA LEU A 969 1.62 -17.26 5.42
C LEU A 969 2.49 -16.87 6.62
N ALA A 970 1.89 -16.38 7.71
CA ALA A 970 2.66 -16.02 8.91
C ALA A 970 3.38 -17.24 9.51
N GLN A 971 2.72 -18.39 9.58
CA GLN A 971 3.35 -19.64 10.02
C GLN A 971 4.40 -20.11 9.01
N ALA A 972 4.19 -19.90 7.71
CA ALA A 972 5.16 -20.19 6.67
C ALA A 972 6.42 -19.33 6.86
N THR A 973 6.27 -18.02 7.06
CA THR A 973 7.36 -17.08 7.31
C THR A 973 8.12 -17.45 8.58
N THR A 974 7.42 -17.68 9.69
CA THR A 974 8.08 -18.09 10.95
C THR A 974 8.83 -19.41 10.78
N ALA A 975 8.22 -20.40 10.16
CA ALA A 975 8.88 -21.69 9.93
C ALA A 975 10.07 -21.56 8.96
N ALA A 976 9.97 -20.70 7.94
CA ALA A 976 11.05 -20.40 7.01
C ALA A 976 12.21 -19.69 7.71
N MET A 977 11.94 -18.69 8.57
CA MET A 977 12.95 -18.00 9.37
C MET A 977 13.66 -18.96 10.33
N LEU A 978 12.90 -19.79 11.06
CA LEU A 978 13.46 -20.80 11.96
C LEU A 978 14.31 -21.82 11.20
N ARG A 979 13.84 -22.26 10.04
CA ARG A 979 14.59 -23.18 9.18
C ARG A 979 15.82 -22.53 8.57
N ALA A 980 15.77 -21.27 8.16
CA ALA A 980 16.93 -20.52 7.70
C ALA A 980 17.97 -20.38 8.82
N GLY A 981 17.52 -20.05 10.04
CA GLY A 981 18.37 -20.03 11.23
C GLY A 981 19.01 -21.39 11.51
N TYR A 982 18.24 -22.47 11.42
CA TYR A 982 18.77 -23.84 11.50
C TYR A 982 19.82 -24.13 10.42
N LEU A 983 19.49 -23.90 9.14
CA LEU A 983 20.39 -24.20 8.02
C LEU A 983 21.70 -23.38 8.08
N ALA A 984 21.63 -22.14 8.58
CA ALA A 984 22.80 -21.28 8.71
C ALA A 984 23.73 -21.65 9.88
N ASN A 985 23.19 -22.24 10.96
CA ASN A 985 23.92 -22.46 12.21
C ASN A 985 24.13 -23.93 12.59
N ALA A 986 23.36 -24.85 11.99
CA ALA A 986 23.52 -26.28 12.23
C ALA A 986 24.88 -26.74 11.70
N THR A 987 25.72 -27.23 12.61
CA THR A 987 27.01 -27.82 12.27
C THR A 987 26.94 -29.33 12.48
N LYS A 988 27.97 -30.05 12.03
CA LYS A 988 28.06 -31.50 12.32
C LYS A 988 28.21 -31.77 13.83
N ASP A 989 28.81 -30.84 14.57
CA ASP A 989 29.07 -30.98 16.02
C ASP A 989 27.85 -30.60 16.87
N ASP A 990 27.01 -29.68 16.38
CA ASP A 990 25.70 -29.41 16.96
C ASP A 990 24.62 -29.36 15.85
N PRO A 991 24.13 -30.53 15.43
CA PRO A 991 23.11 -30.64 14.39
C PRO A 991 21.72 -30.24 14.90
N SER A 992 21.59 -29.84 16.16
CA SER A 992 20.31 -29.49 16.79
C SER A 992 20.12 -27.99 17.03
N VAL A 993 21.16 -27.17 16.78
CA VAL A 993 21.10 -25.71 16.93
C VAL A 993 19.90 -25.14 16.20
N LEU A 994 19.02 -24.44 16.92
CA LEU A 994 17.82 -23.82 16.37
C LEU A 994 16.86 -24.79 15.66
N SER A 995 16.97 -26.10 15.91
CA SER A 995 15.99 -27.07 15.43
C SER A 995 14.68 -26.96 16.23
N VAL A 996 13.60 -26.53 15.57
CA VAL A 996 12.28 -26.35 16.19
C VAL A 996 11.23 -27.23 15.51
N ASN A 997 10.53 -28.05 16.30
CA ASN A 997 9.44 -28.90 15.80
C ASN A 997 8.09 -28.26 16.15
N LEU A 998 7.41 -27.72 15.13
CA LEU A 998 6.10 -27.09 15.24
C LEU A 998 4.94 -27.97 14.74
N SER A 999 5.10 -29.30 14.76
CA SER A 999 4.03 -30.21 14.32
C SER A 999 2.74 -29.97 15.12
N SER A 1000 1.58 -30.06 14.46
CA SER A 1000 0.26 -29.82 15.07
C SER A 1000 0.00 -30.71 16.29
N ARG A 1001 0.64 -31.89 16.37
CA ARG A 1001 0.60 -32.76 17.55
C ARG A 1001 1.34 -32.14 18.74
N ARG A 1002 2.53 -31.57 18.50
CA ARG A 1002 3.39 -30.97 19.55
C ARG A 1002 2.82 -29.65 20.05
N VAL A 1003 2.26 -28.82 19.16
CA VAL A 1003 1.61 -27.55 19.54
C VAL A 1003 0.34 -27.79 20.34
N ARG A 1004 -0.55 -28.70 19.89
CA ARG A 1004 -1.75 -29.06 20.66
C ARG A 1004 -1.41 -29.62 22.04
N LEU A 1005 -0.38 -30.47 22.11
CA LEU A 1005 0.15 -30.97 23.38
C LEU A 1005 0.62 -29.83 24.29
N ALA A 1006 1.40 -28.87 23.76
CA ALA A 1006 1.86 -27.74 24.56
C ALA A 1006 0.69 -26.90 25.09
N LEU A 1007 -0.32 -26.60 24.25
CA LEU A 1007 -1.51 -25.86 24.66
C LEU A 1007 -2.35 -26.62 25.71
N GLU A 1008 -2.50 -27.95 25.55
CA GLU A 1008 -3.18 -28.83 26.51
C GLU A 1008 -2.50 -28.76 27.88
N VAL A 1009 -1.16 -28.86 27.92
CA VAL A 1009 -0.37 -28.77 29.16
C VAL A 1009 -0.45 -27.38 29.77
N ILE A 1010 -0.32 -26.31 28.98
CA ILE A 1010 -0.43 -24.92 29.48
C ILE A 1010 -1.85 -24.65 30.02
N GLY A 1011 -2.88 -25.15 29.34
CA GLY A 1011 -4.27 -25.06 29.80
C GLY A 1011 -4.46 -25.77 31.14
N GLY A 1012 -3.92 -26.99 31.28
CA GLY A 1012 -3.95 -27.73 32.55
C GLY A 1012 -3.22 -27.02 33.69
N ILE A 1013 -2.09 -26.37 33.41
CA ILE A 1013 -1.37 -25.58 34.41
C ILE A 1013 -2.18 -24.34 34.82
N ARG A 1014 -2.81 -23.65 33.86
CA ARG A 1014 -3.68 -22.49 34.14
C ARG A 1014 -4.90 -22.86 34.99
N THR A 1015 -5.38 -24.11 34.92
CA THR A 1015 -6.46 -24.63 35.76
C THR A 1015 -5.97 -25.23 37.09
N GLY A 1016 -4.70 -25.01 37.45
CA GLY A 1016 -4.14 -25.40 38.74
C GLY A 1016 -3.60 -26.82 38.83
N GLN A 1017 -3.52 -27.57 37.71
CA GLN A 1017 -2.95 -28.92 37.73
C GLN A 1017 -1.40 -28.88 37.68
N PRO A 1018 -0.70 -29.64 38.52
CA PRO A 1018 0.76 -29.69 38.48
C PRO A 1018 1.24 -30.40 37.20
N LEU A 1019 2.33 -29.89 36.62
CA LEU A 1019 2.94 -30.42 35.39
C LEU A 1019 3.23 -31.94 35.48
N GLY A 1020 3.66 -32.41 36.66
CA GLY A 1020 3.91 -33.84 36.90
C GLY A 1020 2.67 -34.72 36.67
N ALA A 1021 1.49 -34.26 37.09
CA ALA A 1021 0.23 -34.98 36.88
C ALA A 1021 -0.16 -34.99 35.39
N LEU A 1022 -0.09 -33.84 34.72
CA LEU A 1022 -0.40 -33.72 33.28
C LEU A 1022 0.47 -34.64 32.41
N LEU A 1023 1.77 -34.73 32.71
CA LEU A 1023 2.68 -35.64 32.03
C LEU A 1023 2.37 -37.11 32.37
N GLY A 1024 2.03 -37.38 33.63
CA GLY A 1024 1.61 -38.69 34.10
C GLY A 1024 0.36 -39.23 33.40
N TYR A 1025 -0.69 -38.42 33.26
CA TYR A 1025 -1.93 -38.83 32.58
C TYR A 1025 -1.66 -39.25 31.13
N ARG A 1026 -0.74 -38.55 30.47
CA ARG A 1026 -0.35 -38.84 29.08
C ARG A 1026 0.48 -40.10 28.98
N LEU A 1027 1.36 -40.37 29.95
CA LEU A 1027 2.09 -41.62 30.03
C LEU A 1027 1.14 -42.80 30.16
N GLU A 1028 0.20 -42.75 31.11
CA GLU A 1028 -0.76 -43.83 31.31
C GLU A 1028 -1.64 -44.04 30.08
N ARG A 1029 -2.15 -42.94 29.49
CA ARG A 1029 -2.91 -43.02 28.23
C ARG A 1029 -2.07 -43.63 27.09
N ALA A 1030 -0.77 -43.38 27.03
CA ALA A 1030 0.11 -43.98 26.03
C ALA A 1030 0.39 -45.47 26.31
N LEU A 1031 0.50 -45.88 27.58
CA LEU A 1031 0.62 -47.29 27.98
C LEU A 1031 -0.66 -48.08 27.70
N HIS A 1032 -1.82 -47.39 27.76
CA HIS A 1032 -3.15 -47.94 27.50
C HIS A 1032 -3.50 -48.05 26.00
N HIS A 1033 -3.05 -47.09 25.19
CA HIS A 1033 -3.23 -47.17 23.74
C HIS A 1033 -2.29 -48.23 23.12
N ARG A 1034 -2.87 -49.30 22.57
CA ARG A 1034 -2.16 -50.34 21.80
C ARG A 1034 -1.36 -49.72 20.66
N THR A 1035 -0.06 -49.52 20.90
CA THR A 1035 0.89 -49.09 19.87
C THR A 1035 1.62 -50.35 19.41
N ASP A 1036 1.53 -50.68 18.12
CA ASP A 1036 2.20 -51.83 17.49
C ASP A 1036 1.97 -53.20 18.15
N GLY A 1037 0.76 -53.45 18.68
CA GLY A 1037 0.35 -54.77 19.19
C GLY A 1037 0.91 -55.16 20.56
N LEU A 1038 1.58 -54.24 21.27
CA LEU A 1038 2.09 -54.46 22.63
C LEU A 1038 1.14 -53.89 23.69
N GLU A 1039 0.79 -54.71 24.69
CA GLU A 1039 -0.04 -54.31 25.85
C GLU A 1039 0.88 -53.94 27.02
N LEU A 1040 0.95 -52.64 27.35
CA LEU A 1040 1.91 -52.09 28.31
C LEU A 1040 1.27 -51.64 29.63
N ASP A 1041 -0.04 -51.82 29.78
CA ASP A 1041 -0.81 -51.43 30.98
C ASP A 1041 -0.30 -52.06 32.28
N ARG A 1042 0.30 -53.24 32.21
CA ARG A 1042 0.88 -53.93 33.38
C ARG A 1042 1.94 -53.11 34.12
N TYR A 1043 2.56 -52.12 33.45
CA TYR A 1043 3.61 -51.29 34.03
C TYR A 1043 3.08 -50.03 34.74
N THR A 1044 1.81 -49.68 34.54
CA THR A 1044 1.20 -48.47 35.12
C THR A 1044 1.31 -48.44 36.65
N TYR A 1045 1.02 -49.57 37.31
CA TYR A 1045 1.13 -49.67 38.77
C TYR A 1045 2.56 -49.52 39.28
N ALA A 1046 3.54 -50.09 38.57
CA ALA A 1046 4.95 -49.97 38.93
C ALA A 1046 5.46 -48.53 38.81
N PHE A 1047 5.00 -47.77 37.80
CA PHE A 1047 5.33 -46.35 37.67
C PHE A 1047 4.71 -45.49 38.78
N ARG A 1048 3.45 -45.75 39.17
CA ARG A 1048 2.81 -45.05 40.30
C ARG A 1048 3.56 -45.27 41.62
N GLN A 1049 4.01 -46.50 41.88
CA GLN A 1049 4.79 -46.79 43.09
C GLN A 1049 6.17 -46.12 43.07
N ARG A 1050 6.84 -46.09 41.92
CA ARG A 1050 8.21 -45.57 41.82
C ARG A 1050 8.27 -44.04 41.77
N PHE A 1051 7.26 -43.40 41.19
CA PHE A 1051 7.15 -41.96 41.02
C PHE A 1051 5.79 -41.47 41.53
N PRO A 1052 5.54 -41.50 42.84
CA PRO A 1052 4.25 -41.04 43.39
C PRO A 1052 4.08 -39.53 43.21
N LEU A 1053 2.88 -39.10 42.86
CA LEU A 1053 2.52 -37.69 42.75
C LEU A 1053 2.33 -37.10 44.16
N VAL A 1054 3.32 -36.35 44.66
CA VAL A 1054 3.26 -35.73 45.98
C VAL A 1054 2.66 -34.33 45.85
N ALA A 1055 1.51 -34.08 46.49
CA ALA A 1055 0.94 -32.73 46.61
C ALA A 1055 1.81 -31.83 47.52
N ASN A 1056 1.75 -30.50 47.35
CA ASN A 1056 2.43 -29.46 48.16
C ASN A 1056 3.96 -29.29 48.01
N GLN A 1057 4.45 -29.02 46.79
CA GLN A 1057 5.86 -28.58 46.57
C GLN A 1057 6.05 -27.06 46.33
N MET A 1058 5.00 -26.23 46.38
CA MET A 1058 5.13 -24.77 46.26
C MET A 1058 4.89 -24.09 47.62
N GLU A 1059 5.83 -23.26 48.08
CA GLU A 1059 5.76 -22.54 49.37
C GLU A 1059 4.57 -21.57 49.48
N SER A 1060 3.99 -21.14 48.35
CA SER A 1060 2.90 -20.14 48.30
C SER A 1060 1.49 -20.68 48.57
N THR A 1061 1.33 -21.97 48.87
CA THR A 1061 0.03 -22.62 49.14
C THR A 1061 0.11 -23.53 50.37
N LYS A 1062 0.54 -22.97 51.52
CA LYS A 1062 0.41 -23.65 52.82
C LYS A 1062 -0.90 -23.19 53.50
N GLU A 1063 -1.85 -24.09 53.64
CA GLU A 1063 -2.91 -23.98 54.64
C GLU A 1063 -2.80 -25.16 55.63
N ASP A 1064 -2.93 -24.85 56.91
CA ASP A 1064 -2.91 -25.80 58.03
C ASP A 1064 -4.28 -26.48 58.17
N ALA A 1065 -4.49 -27.58 57.45
CA ALA A 1065 -5.59 -28.50 57.71
C ALA A 1065 -5.09 -29.97 57.61
N PRO A 1066 -5.62 -30.91 58.43
CA PRO A 1066 -5.16 -32.29 58.44
C PRO A 1066 -5.59 -33.00 57.15
N VAL A 1067 -4.62 -33.38 56.32
CA VAL A 1067 -4.84 -34.11 55.06
C VAL A 1067 -4.88 -35.61 55.35
N GLU A 1068 -6.03 -36.08 55.80
CA GLU A 1068 -6.40 -37.48 55.72
C GLU A 1068 -7.69 -37.57 54.91
N ALA A 1069 -7.59 -38.26 53.76
CA ALA A 1069 -8.62 -38.45 52.74
C ALA A 1069 -8.81 -37.35 51.68
N LEU A 1070 -7.86 -37.26 50.74
CA LEU A 1070 -8.22 -37.25 49.31
C LEU A 1070 -7.12 -37.96 48.52
N GLU A 1071 -7.39 -39.21 48.14
CA GLU A 1071 -6.56 -40.03 47.26
C GLU A 1071 -6.32 -39.33 45.92
N ALA A 1072 -5.08 -38.88 45.70
CA ALA A 1072 -4.51 -38.70 44.36
C ALA A 1072 -3.54 -39.85 44.04
N SER A 1073 -3.95 -41.10 44.26
CA SER A 1073 -3.24 -42.34 43.89
C SER A 1073 -3.48 -42.78 42.43
N ASN A 1074 -3.97 -41.86 41.58
CA ASN A 1074 -4.45 -42.21 40.25
C ASN A 1074 -3.44 -42.05 39.12
N VAL A 1075 -2.24 -41.47 39.33
CA VAL A 1075 -1.28 -41.22 38.24
C VAL A 1075 0.16 -41.09 38.77
N PRO A 1076 1.21 -41.56 38.05
CA PRO A 1076 2.60 -41.27 38.39
C PRO A 1076 2.96 -39.80 38.14
N ASP A 1077 3.94 -39.27 38.88
CA ASP A 1077 4.59 -37.99 38.56
C ASP A 1077 5.44 -38.14 37.30
N GLY A 1078 4.87 -37.72 36.16
CA GLY A 1078 5.53 -37.78 34.86
C GLY A 1078 6.74 -36.84 34.73
N LYS A 1079 6.84 -35.79 35.56
CA LYS A 1079 8.00 -34.90 35.58
C LYS A 1079 9.18 -35.57 36.29
N ALA A 1080 8.94 -36.12 37.49
CA ALA A 1080 9.96 -36.85 38.24
C ALA A 1080 10.49 -38.07 37.45
N LEU A 1081 9.60 -38.76 36.72
CA LEU A 1081 9.99 -39.83 35.80
C LEU A 1081 10.91 -39.30 34.68
N ALA A 1082 10.51 -38.22 34.00
CA ALA A 1082 11.29 -37.65 32.90
C ALA A 1082 12.69 -37.21 33.36
N GLU A 1083 12.77 -36.52 34.50
CA GLU A 1083 14.05 -36.09 35.11
C GLU A 1083 14.94 -37.27 35.51
N ALA A 1084 14.35 -38.35 36.03
CA ALA A 1084 15.08 -39.58 36.37
C ALA A 1084 15.62 -40.30 35.12
N THR A 1085 14.89 -40.27 34.00
CA THR A 1085 15.33 -40.89 32.74
C THR A 1085 16.32 -40.03 31.95
N CYS A 1086 16.30 -38.70 32.14
CA CYS A 1086 17.20 -37.77 31.45
C CYS A 1086 18.55 -37.58 32.16
N ARG A 1087 18.77 -38.13 33.38
CA ARG A 1087 20.11 -38.27 33.94
C ARG A 1087 20.83 -39.43 33.21
N PRO A 1088 22.03 -39.24 32.65
CA PRO A 1088 22.72 -40.30 31.94
C PRO A 1088 22.96 -41.47 32.90
N LEU A 1089 22.66 -42.69 32.45
CA LEU A 1089 22.99 -43.95 33.10
C LEU A 1089 24.50 -44.00 33.44
N ALA A 1090 24.85 -43.49 34.62
CA ALA A 1090 26.20 -43.58 35.17
C ALA A 1090 26.48 -45.03 35.55
N ARG A 1091 27.61 -45.53 35.06
CA ARG A 1091 28.19 -46.87 35.29
C ARG A 1091 28.06 -47.34 36.76
N ALA A 1092 27.79 -48.64 36.91
CA ALA A 1092 27.79 -49.37 38.18
C ALA A 1092 29.11 -49.19 38.98
N PRO A 1093 29.08 -49.31 40.33
CA PRO A 1093 30.17 -48.89 41.21
C PRO A 1093 31.32 -49.90 41.25
N ARG A 1094 32.57 -49.41 41.29
CA ARG A 1094 33.73 -50.17 41.78
C ARG A 1094 34.01 -49.80 43.25
N PRO A 1095 34.47 -50.75 44.09
CA PRO A 1095 34.71 -50.51 45.51
C PRO A 1095 35.98 -49.66 45.73
N PRO A 1096 36.14 -49.03 46.90
CA PRO A 1096 37.10 -47.95 47.09
C PRO A 1096 38.49 -48.49 47.43
N PRO A 1097 39.58 -47.79 47.04
CA PRO A 1097 40.81 -47.80 47.80
C PRO A 1097 40.93 -46.55 48.68
N SER A 1098 41.44 -46.82 49.86
CA SER A 1098 41.88 -46.00 50.97
C SER A 1098 42.71 -44.75 50.65
N GLN A 1099 42.48 -43.72 51.47
CA GLN A 1099 43.37 -42.67 52.00
C GLN A 1099 44.71 -42.39 51.30
N LEU A 1100 44.90 -41.14 50.87
CA LEU A 1100 45.84 -40.14 51.44
C LEU A 1100 45.95 -38.92 50.50
N GLN A 1101 45.84 -37.71 51.10
CA GLN A 1101 46.59 -36.46 50.83
C GLN A 1101 46.95 -36.11 49.36
N SER A 1102 46.74 -34.91 48.80
CA SER A 1102 46.69 -33.56 49.34
C SER A 1102 46.54 -32.56 48.17
N ARG A 1103 45.95 -31.37 48.45
CA ARG A 1103 46.15 -30.04 47.80
C ARG A 1103 45.84 -29.93 46.29
N SER A 1104 45.29 -28.88 45.70
CA SER A 1104 44.78 -27.52 45.99
C SER A 1104 44.65 -26.90 44.57
N PHE A 1105 43.69 -26.13 44.10
CA PHE A 1105 43.03 -24.93 44.60
C PHE A 1105 41.73 -24.74 43.81
N SER A 1106 40.70 -24.33 44.53
CA SER A 1106 39.45 -23.70 44.12
C SER A 1106 39.74 -22.23 43.67
N THR A 1107 38.88 -21.42 43.05
CA THR A 1107 37.41 -21.25 43.06
C THR A 1107 37.05 -20.18 41.97
N PRO A 1108 35.82 -19.61 41.83
CA PRO A 1108 35.05 -19.71 40.59
C PRO A 1108 34.39 -18.36 40.15
N MET A 1109 33.24 -18.49 39.48
CA MET A 1109 32.08 -17.56 39.43
C MET A 1109 32.08 -16.43 38.39
N THR A 1110 31.02 -16.42 37.58
CA THR A 1110 30.07 -15.29 37.62
C THR A 1110 28.69 -15.67 37.09
N ARG A 1111 27.67 -15.25 37.84
CA ARG A 1111 26.24 -15.24 37.52
C ARG A 1111 25.80 -13.79 37.75
N SER A 1112 24.89 -13.31 36.90
CA SER A 1112 23.85 -12.31 37.20
C SER A 1112 24.07 -10.83 36.83
N LEU A 1113 23.12 -10.37 35.98
CA LEU A 1113 22.43 -9.07 35.91
C LEU A 1113 23.22 -7.79 35.60
N ILE A 1114 22.67 -6.95 34.70
CA ILE A 1114 22.28 -5.55 34.98
C ILE A 1114 21.58 -4.93 33.75
N SER A 1115 20.47 -4.25 34.04
CA SER A 1115 19.76 -3.27 33.20
C SER A 1115 20.14 -1.84 33.63
N HIS A 1116 19.89 -0.86 32.75
CA HIS A 1116 19.91 0.61 32.93
C HIS A 1116 21.24 1.35 32.65
N TYR A 1117 21.18 2.25 31.67
CA TYR A 1117 21.99 3.48 31.60
C TYR A 1117 21.28 4.53 30.71
N PRO A 1118 21.30 5.82 31.08
CA PRO A 1118 21.29 6.92 30.13
C PRO A 1118 22.57 7.77 30.19
N ARG A 1119 22.93 8.31 29.01
CA ARG A 1119 23.70 9.54 28.68
C ARG A 1119 25.01 9.85 29.44
N ALA A 1120 26.13 9.95 28.69
CA ALA A 1120 26.77 11.23 28.31
C ALA A 1120 28.21 11.05 27.78
N CYS A 1121 28.45 11.65 26.60
CA CYS A 1121 29.62 12.43 26.17
C CYS A 1121 31.06 11.87 26.08
N THR A 1122 31.67 12.22 24.94
CA THR A 1122 33.08 12.54 24.64
C THR A 1122 34.09 11.44 24.24
N LYS A 1123 34.41 11.44 22.93
CA LYS A 1123 35.64 10.99 22.22
C LYS A 1123 36.90 11.80 22.67
N PRO A 1124 38.14 11.60 22.15
CA PRO A 1124 38.74 10.54 21.28
C PRO A 1124 40.18 10.10 21.73
N VAL A 1125 40.89 9.37 20.83
CA VAL A 1125 42.38 9.19 20.72
C VAL A 1125 42.93 7.95 21.46
N ALA A 1126 43.81 7.10 20.94
CA ALA A 1126 44.28 6.70 19.61
C ALA A 1126 45.19 5.45 19.81
N GLU A 1127 45.44 4.73 18.73
CA GLU A 1127 46.69 4.00 18.43
C GLU A 1127 46.99 2.58 18.98
N ILE A 1128 47.20 1.71 17.98
CA ILE A 1128 48.21 0.64 17.84
C ILE A 1128 47.83 -0.77 18.36
N THR A 1129 47.34 -1.69 17.49
CA THR A 1129 48.10 -2.79 16.81
C THR A 1129 48.98 -3.62 17.80
N THR A 1130 48.98 -4.96 17.92
CA THR A 1130 48.83 -6.07 16.98
C THR A 1130 48.87 -7.41 17.78
N VAL A 1131 48.42 -8.50 17.13
CA VAL A 1131 48.79 -9.92 17.28
C VAL A 1131 47.97 -10.83 18.22
N LEU A 1132 47.51 -11.95 17.60
CA LEU A 1132 47.06 -13.26 18.12
C LEU A 1132 45.54 -13.41 18.25
N ALA A 1133 44.83 -13.80 17.19
CA ALA A 1133 44.69 -15.17 16.67
C ALA A 1133 44.13 -16.18 17.69
N ARG A 1134 42.94 -16.70 17.36
CA ARG A 1134 42.16 -17.80 17.99
C ARG A 1134 41.17 -17.39 19.09
N ARG A 1135 39.95 -17.05 18.68
CA ARG A 1135 38.73 -17.82 19.01
C ARG A 1135 37.60 -17.46 18.06
#